data_AF-A0AAV8CF02-F1
#
_entry.id   AF-A0AAV8CF02-F1
#
_cell.length_a   1.000
_cell.length_b   1.000
_cell.length_c   1.000
_cell.angle_alpha   90.00
_cell.angle_beta   90.00
_cell.angle_gamma   90.00
#
_symmetry.space_group_name_H-M   'P 1'
#
loop_
_entity.id
_entity.type
_entity.pdbx_description
1 polymer ?
#
loop_
_entity_poly.entity_id
_entity_poly.type
_entity_poly.pdbx_seq_one_letter_code
_entity_poly.pdbx_strand_id
1 'polypeptide(L)'
;MVAERDLWLRTQPTSSYTVSHPPINNAQREKRRTAGAGDLKAKVEDDGQDEETQINGKDEVTSDCLRKSFTLLRIPSPPPLRCFSAIFPSKILLSSVHFFAPNMAAVATAPSLDDCLKLLRAERDEQKLAGLLLATKFCQGDDTDSILKVYRAVGSRFLRRLLMTGMGKTGNEKGSEDKEVYLQLSVTVLAAFSRVPEIASLAEMIDVVPLVAEVVSKLPEQSVAEECFEFFLLIAGASEQGLAKFYEPKVMDSLALSISTLPADSKSLELSTRLLQLLVNKLNMDMLCTATIQGLASMVVCLAKLFCVLQNAIKFDALHMLSSLLSLKNMLLFDVLRSIPSRVWATHIRVGVTSILQNRIVSSEKLQALLLADCMMSILGEDWLLQECDFSSQKEVMPVDKFVLLILESARVEIAVLLNELAYLKYDESPKISTSREESILQKQRSLAIAFSLLEKFIKLISSGAEDQLMRESTIMKAISGLNETIGIVLDFLQDSKDHRQRKGDDLLAAVRIIGSYLAEAPHACNDKTRHLLGYILSIEGQDESSPFYSVCFMLPMLSQITLEADGCRVLASCEGYKSVANCLLKLIELAQVTNEDTGTIVLACDTIINFLNNRKNLLVQVDTGLTKILRVLPLWAVQSSDLSIIMVASCVCTLILDLTSEQVLLSQSDFDISTLESLSHLFVASLDQKIGDDDRDLLEQQQMIISGYRRWAGKYPIISRIMQQALNI
;
A
#
# COMPACT_ATOMS: atom_id res chain seq x y z
N MET A 1 -14.72 -0.07 -0.34
CA MET A 1 -15.24 0.21 1.02
C MET A 1 -14.73 -0.78 2.07
N VAL A 2 -14.95 -2.10 1.97
CA VAL A 2 -14.34 -3.06 2.94
C VAL A 2 -12.80 -3.13 2.81
N ALA A 3 -12.27 -3.12 1.58
CA ALA A 3 -10.82 -3.01 1.32
C ALA A 3 -10.22 -1.63 1.65
N GLU A 4 -11.04 -0.60 1.82
CA GLU A 4 -10.58 0.76 2.18
C GLU A 4 -10.44 0.92 3.69
N ARG A 5 -11.25 0.20 4.46
CA ARG A 5 -11.14 0.07 5.91
C ARG A 5 -9.85 -0.67 6.31
N ASP A 6 -9.43 -1.63 5.49
CA ASP A 6 -8.18 -2.39 5.66
C ASP A 6 -6.91 -1.51 5.48
N LEU A 7 -6.99 -0.35 4.82
CA LEU A 7 -5.84 0.58 4.73
C LEU A 7 -5.61 1.37 6.03
N TRP A 8 -6.67 1.59 6.82
CA TRP A 8 -6.63 2.43 8.03
C TRP A 8 -6.61 1.63 9.33
N LEU A 9 -7.23 0.45 9.35
CA LEU A 9 -7.38 -0.39 10.54
C LEU A 9 -6.50 -1.65 10.53
N ARG A 10 -5.87 -2.04 9.41
CA ARG A 10 -4.89 -3.15 9.40
C ARG A 10 -3.46 -2.66 9.33
N THR A 11 -3.05 -2.15 10.48
CA THR A 11 -1.90 -2.69 11.18
C THR A 11 -2.26 -2.52 12.64
N GLN A 12 -2.45 -3.65 13.34
CA GLN A 12 -2.39 -3.65 14.79
C GLN A 12 -1.04 -3.05 15.19
N PRO A 13 -0.88 -2.47 16.40
CA PRO A 13 0.44 -2.39 16.99
C PRO A 13 1.01 -3.82 16.91
N THR A 14 1.93 -4.08 15.99
CA THR A 14 2.62 -5.36 15.94
C THR A 14 3.45 -5.41 17.20
N SER A 15 2.87 -5.89 18.29
CA SER A 15 3.60 -6.31 19.46
C SER A 15 4.27 -7.64 19.14
N SER A 16 5.27 -7.59 18.26
CA SER A 16 6.48 -8.38 18.49
C SER A 16 7.40 -7.59 19.41
N TYR A 17 6.85 -7.00 20.47
CA TYR A 17 7.63 -6.50 21.61
C TYR A 17 7.58 -7.60 22.66
N THR A 18 8.32 -8.69 22.42
CA THR A 18 8.87 -9.43 23.55
C THR A 18 9.87 -8.48 24.20
N VAL A 19 9.43 -7.79 25.25
CA VAL A 19 10.33 -7.18 26.24
C VAL A 19 11.08 -8.35 26.89
N SER A 20 12.13 -8.82 26.23
CA SER A 20 13.23 -9.42 26.95
C SER A 20 13.94 -8.24 27.60
N HIS A 21 13.67 -8.02 28.88
CA HIS A 21 14.38 -7.02 29.69
C HIS A 21 15.89 -7.31 29.61
N PRO A 22 16.73 -6.49 28.94
CA PRO A 22 18.15 -6.54 29.19
C PRO A 22 18.39 -5.79 30.51
N PRO A 23 19.35 -6.23 31.34
CA PRO A 23 19.59 -5.62 32.63
C PRO A 23 19.97 -4.14 32.45
N ILE A 24 19.22 -3.30 33.17
CA ILE A 24 19.42 -1.86 33.36
C ILE A 24 20.91 -1.57 33.59
N ASN A 25 21.56 -0.92 32.62
CA ASN A 25 22.87 -0.31 32.84
C ASN A 25 22.71 1.21 32.80
N ASN A 26 22.31 1.79 33.94
CA ASN A 26 22.09 3.22 34.15
C ASN A 26 23.32 4.10 33.84
N ALA A 27 24.50 3.53 33.62
CA ALA A 27 25.73 4.26 33.36
C ALA A 27 25.87 4.85 31.94
N GLN A 28 25.14 4.33 30.94
CA GLN A 28 25.24 4.83 29.55
C GLN A 28 24.22 5.93 29.20
N ARG A 29 23.10 6.01 29.94
CA ARG A 29 22.06 7.04 29.75
C ARG A 29 22.49 8.41 30.30
N GLU A 30 23.37 8.42 31.30
CA GLU A 30 23.85 9.65 31.94
C GLU A 30 24.98 10.33 31.14
N LYS A 31 25.72 9.59 30.30
CA LYS A 31 26.75 10.16 29.41
C LYS A 31 26.19 10.91 28.20
N ARG A 32 24.93 10.69 27.80
CA ARG A 32 24.27 11.44 26.72
C ARG A 32 23.52 12.69 27.21
N ARG A 33 23.34 12.86 28.53
CA ARG A 33 22.67 14.04 29.14
C ARG A 33 23.58 15.26 29.29
N THR A 34 24.90 15.13 29.18
CA THR A 34 25.85 16.23 29.47
C THR A 34 26.49 16.89 28.25
N ALA A 35 26.14 16.48 27.02
CA ALA A 35 26.76 17.01 25.80
C ALA A 35 25.92 18.05 25.01
N GLY A 36 24.74 18.45 25.50
CA GLY A 36 23.78 19.25 24.73
C GLY A 36 23.30 20.56 25.36
N ALA A 37 24.03 21.10 26.35
CA ALA A 37 23.70 22.39 26.96
C ALA A 37 24.96 23.26 27.03
N GLY A 38 25.21 24.00 25.95
CA GLY A 38 26.26 25.02 25.86
C GLY A 38 25.76 26.18 25.01
N ASP A 39 25.37 27.24 25.70
CA ASP A 39 25.15 28.64 25.31
C ASP A 39 25.28 29.05 23.83
N LEU A 40 24.31 29.86 23.37
CA LEU A 40 24.58 31.15 22.73
C LEU A 40 23.31 32.02 22.70
N LYS A 41 23.33 33.08 23.51
CA LYS A 41 22.42 34.24 23.47
C LYS A 41 23.11 35.38 22.71
N ALA A 42 22.30 36.13 21.94
CA ALA A 42 22.41 37.56 21.57
C ALA A 42 22.99 37.97 20.20
N LYS A 43 22.10 38.54 19.35
CA LYS A 43 22.10 39.86 18.64
C LYS A 43 21.14 39.74 17.43
N VAL A 44 19.99 40.41 17.33
CA VAL A 44 19.66 41.85 17.10
C VAL A 44 20.26 42.43 15.81
N GLU A 45 19.37 42.69 14.84
CA GLU A 45 19.28 43.74 13.78
C GLU A 45 18.42 43.14 12.65
N ASP A 46 17.14 43.50 12.49
CA ASP A 46 16.56 44.71 11.86
C ASP A 46 16.86 44.80 10.35
N ASP A 47 15.82 44.51 9.54
CA ASP A 47 15.43 45.30 8.37
C ASP A 47 14.18 44.66 7.74
N GLY A 48 13.13 45.47 7.63
CA GLY A 48 11.89 45.11 6.95
C GLY A 48 11.99 45.25 5.43
N GLN A 49 11.01 44.69 4.74
CA GLN A 49 10.26 45.43 3.71
C GLN A 49 9.09 44.60 3.22
N ASP A 50 7.93 45.25 3.29
CA ASP A 50 6.69 44.91 2.60
C ASP A 50 6.90 44.83 1.09
N GLU A 51 6.26 43.88 0.43
CA GLU A 51 5.75 44.10 -0.93
C GLU A 51 4.49 43.26 -1.16
N GLU A 52 3.35 43.92 -0.96
CA GLU A 52 2.07 43.56 -1.56
C GLU A 52 2.20 43.62 -3.09
N THR A 53 1.78 42.57 -3.79
CA THR A 53 1.35 42.73 -5.18
C THR A 53 0.08 41.92 -5.43
N GLN A 54 -1.03 42.65 -5.47
CA GLN A 54 -2.29 42.23 -6.07
C GLN A 54 -2.08 41.92 -7.55
N ILE A 55 -2.46 40.72 -7.99
CA ILE A 55 -2.93 40.50 -9.36
C ILE A 55 -4.25 39.73 -9.28
N ASN A 56 -5.32 40.47 -9.55
CA ASN A 56 -6.66 39.98 -9.79
C ASN A 56 -6.78 39.36 -11.19
N GLY A 57 -7.47 38.23 -11.28
CA GLY A 57 -8.30 37.88 -12.44
C GLY A 57 -7.68 36.91 -13.46
N LYS A 58 -8.02 35.62 -13.35
CA LYS A 58 -9.06 35.01 -14.21
C LYS A 58 -9.34 33.57 -13.79
N ASP A 59 -10.63 33.35 -13.57
CA ASP A 59 -11.29 32.09 -13.26
C ASP A 59 -11.20 31.04 -14.36
N GLU A 60 -11.55 29.83 -13.92
CA GLU A 60 -11.92 28.62 -14.64
C GLU A 60 -10.81 27.62 -15.00
N VAL A 61 -11.13 26.35 -14.74
CA VAL A 61 -10.40 25.09 -15.03
C VAL A 61 -9.50 24.54 -13.91
N THR A 62 -10.08 24.17 -12.75
CA THR A 62 -9.40 23.29 -11.77
C THR A 62 -10.30 22.26 -11.06
N SER A 63 -11.55 22.06 -11.48
CA SER A 63 -12.47 21.07 -10.87
C SER A 63 -12.58 19.74 -11.66
N ASP A 64 -11.82 19.56 -12.74
CA ASP A 64 -12.12 18.55 -13.76
C ASP A 64 -11.10 17.39 -13.85
N CYS A 65 -10.19 17.28 -12.87
CA CYS A 65 -9.02 16.38 -12.96
C CYS A 65 -9.14 15.07 -12.14
N LEU A 66 -10.06 14.97 -11.18
CA LEU A 66 -10.10 13.82 -10.25
C LEU A 66 -11.38 12.97 -10.34
N ARG A 67 -12.44 13.51 -10.95
CA ARG A 67 -13.59 12.70 -11.42
C ARG A 67 -13.30 11.93 -12.71
N LYS A 68 -12.17 12.22 -13.37
CA LYS A 68 -11.73 11.52 -14.60
C LYS A 68 -11.01 10.20 -14.32
N SER A 69 -10.51 9.98 -13.10
CA SER A 69 -9.77 8.77 -12.73
C SER A 69 -10.65 7.50 -12.68
N PHE A 70 -11.98 7.63 -12.65
CA PHE A 70 -12.91 6.49 -12.71
C PHE A 70 -14.04 6.61 -13.74
N THR A 71 -14.20 7.74 -14.47
CA THR A 71 -15.34 7.91 -15.40
C THR A 71 -15.02 8.58 -16.74
N LEU A 72 -13.75 8.80 -17.10
CA LEU A 72 -13.35 9.13 -18.48
C LEU A 72 -12.16 8.29 -18.96
N LEU A 73 -12.33 6.97 -18.96
CA LEU A 73 -11.76 6.13 -20.02
C LEU A 73 -12.89 5.87 -21.02
N ARG A 74 -13.27 6.90 -21.79
CA ARG A 74 -13.77 6.61 -23.14
C ARG A 74 -12.65 5.81 -23.79
N ILE A 75 -12.91 4.54 -24.09
CA ILE A 75 -12.16 3.82 -25.11
C ILE A 75 -12.07 4.82 -26.28
N PRO A 76 -10.90 5.36 -26.63
CA PRO A 76 -10.83 6.09 -27.87
C PRO A 76 -11.32 5.12 -28.93
N SER A 77 -12.28 5.55 -29.75
CA SER A 77 -12.64 4.82 -30.96
C SER A 77 -11.34 4.31 -31.59
N PRO A 78 -11.31 3.07 -32.12
CA PRO A 78 -10.12 2.56 -32.78
C PRO A 78 -9.55 3.64 -33.71
N PRO A 79 -8.21 3.78 -33.82
CA PRO A 79 -7.59 4.78 -34.69
C PRO A 79 -8.27 4.73 -36.06
N PRO A 80 -8.41 5.86 -36.79
CA PRO A 80 -8.99 5.84 -38.13
C PRO A 80 -8.34 4.70 -38.91
N LEU A 81 -9.17 3.75 -39.30
CA LEU A 81 -8.74 2.47 -39.85
C LEU A 81 -7.83 2.78 -41.03
N ARG A 82 -6.55 2.37 -40.97
CA ARG A 82 -5.73 2.35 -42.18
C ARG A 82 -6.50 1.47 -43.16
N CYS A 83 -6.90 2.04 -44.30
CA CYS A 83 -7.66 1.31 -45.32
C CYS A 83 -7.00 -0.03 -45.60
N PHE A 84 -7.79 -1.07 -45.92
CA PHE A 84 -7.23 -2.34 -46.34
C PHE A 84 -6.27 -2.18 -47.56
N SER A 85 -6.47 -1.12 -48.35
CA SER A 85 -5.57 -0.70 -49.43
C SER A 85 -4.20 -0.14 -48.99
N ALA A 86 -4.05 0.28 -47.73
CA ALA A 86 -2.81 0.77 -47.13
C ALA A 86 -2.01 -0.33 -46.38
N ILE A 87 -2.51 -1.58 -46.39
CA ILE A 87 -1.91 -2.75 -45.73
C ILE A 87 -0.60 -3.19 -46.38
N PHE A 88 -0.42 -2.93 -47.69
CA PHE A 88 0.80 -3.31 -48.40
C PHE A 88 1.67 -2.06 -48.63
N PRO A 89 2.73 -1.82 -47.83
CA PRO A 89 3.72 -0.80 -48.19
C PRO A 89 4.25 -1.07 -49.60
N SER A 90 4.51 0.00 -50.36
CA SER A 90 4.92 -0.04 -51.77
C SER A 90 6.14 -0.95 -52.01
N LYS A 91 6.98 -1.14 -50.98
CA LYS A 91 8.12 -2.07 -50.97
C LYS A 91 7.70 -3.57 -51.00
N ILE A 92 6.66 -3.97 -50.26
CA ILE A 92 6.13 -5.36 -50.28
C ILE A 92 5.43 -5.64 -51.61
N LEU A 93 4.72 -4.67 -52.17
CA LEU A 93 4.11 -4.80 -53.50
C LEU A 93 5.17 -5.00 -54.59
N LEU A 94 6.31 -4.28 -54.53
CA LEU A 94 7.36 -4.40 -55.54
C LEU A 94 8.17 -5.71 -55.43
N SER A 95 8.47 -6.19 -54.23
CA SER A 95 9.17 -7.47 -54.03
C SER A 95 8.24 -8.68 -54.27
N SER A 96 6.99 -8.63 -53.79
CA SER A 96 6.03 -9.73 -53.91
C SER A 96 5.49 -9.88 -55.34
N VAL A 97 5.31 -8.80 -56.09
CA VAL A 97 4.88 -8.91 -57.50
C VAL A 97 5.96 -9.54 -58.37
N HIS A 98 7.24 -9.32 -58.07
CA HIS A 98 8.35 -9.98 -58.77
C HIS A 98 8.59 -11.43 -58.32
N PHE A 99 8.34 -11.76 -57.05
CA PHE A 99 8.53 -13.11 -56.52
C PHE A 99 7.37 -14.07 -56.86
N PHE A 100 6.12 -13.58 -56.87
CA PHE A 100 4.92 -14.42 -57.01
C PHE A 100 4.27 -14.42 -58.41
N ALA A 101 4.82 -13.71 -59.40
CA ALA A 101 4.25 -13.70 -60.75
C ALA A 101 5.30 -13.87 -61.86
N PRO A 102 5.47 -15.10 -62.40
CA PRO A 102 6.09 -15.24 -63.71
C PRO A 102 5.09 -15.21 -64.87
N ASN A 103 3.77 -15.34 -64.66
CA ASN A 103 2.81 -15.40 -65.77
C ASN A 103 1.37 -15.08 -65.34
N MET A 104 0.91 -13.85 -65.57
CA MET A 104 -0.51 -13.56 -65.76
C MET A 104 -0.68 -12.68 -67.00
N ALA A 105 -0.64 -13.32 -68.17
CA ALA A 105 -1.21 -12.77 -69.38
C ALA A 105 -2.59 -13.40 -69.60
N ALA A 106 -3.64 -12.58 -69.56
CA ALA A 106 -4.71 -12.49 -70.56
C ALA A 106 -6.12 -12.23 -70.01
N VAL A 107 -6.78 -11.29 -70.71
CA VAL A 107 -8.22 -10.98 -70.86
C VAL A 107 -8.93 -10.17 -69.76
N ALA A 108 -9.62 -9.15 -70.26
CA ALA A 108 -10.28 -8.06 -69.56
C ALA A 108 -11.69 -8.40 -69.08
N THR A 109 -11.87 -8.32 -67.75
CA THR A 109 -13.01 -7.73 -67.02
C THR A 109 -12.42 -7.30 -65.67
N ALA A 110 -12.88 -6.19 -65.08
CA ALA A 110 -12.45 -5.85 -63.74
C ALA A 110 -12.84 -7.02 -62.80
N PRO A 111 -11.91 -7.60 -62.03
CA PRO A 111 -12.22 -8.76 -61.20
C PRO A 111 -13.36 -8.41 -60.24
N SER A 112 -14.30 -9.32 -60.04
CA SER A 112 -15.38 -9.15 -59.07
C SER A 112 -14.96 -9.64 -57.67
N LEU A 113 -15.67 -9.21 -56.63
CA LEU A 113 -15.47 -9.75 -55.28
C LEU A 113 -15.65 -11.28 -55.24
N ASP A 114 -16.58 -11.83 -56.04
CA ASP A 114 -16.79 -13.28 -56.13
C ASP A 114 -15.60 -14.01 -56.75
N ASP A 115 -14.92 -13.39 -57.73
CA ASP A 115 -13.70 -13.97 -58.32
C ASP A 115 -12.53 -13.93 -57.33
N CYS A 116 -12.46 -12.90 -56.48
CA CYS A 116 -11.54 -12.84 -55.35
C CYS A 116 -11.81 -13.96 -54.34
N LEU A 117 -13.08 -14.18 -53.95
CA LEU A 117 -13.47 -15.23 -53.02
C LEU A 117 -13.18 -16.63 -53.56
N LYS A 118 -13.30 -16.86 -54.87
CA LYS A 118 -12.90 -18.13 -55.51
C LYS A 118 -11.40 -18.40 -55.37
N LEU A 119 -10.56 -17.39 -55.59
CA LEU A 119 -9.10 -17.50 -55.42
C LEU A 119 -8.73 -17.82 -53.96
N LEU A 120 -9.39 -17.16 -53.00
CA LEU A 120 -9.16 -17.37 -51.57
C LEU A 120 -9.57 -18.76 -51.08
N ARG A 121 -10.58 -19.38 -51.71
CA ARG A 121 -11.05 -20.74 -51.42
C ARG A 121 -10.24 -21.83 -52.13
N ALA A 122 -9.32 -21.47 -53.01
CA ALA A 122 -8.53 -22.43 -53.78
C ALA A 122 -7.61 -23.27 -52.87
N GLU A 123 -7.23 -24.47 -53.30
CA GLU A 123 -6.38 -25.37 -52.50
C GLU A 123 -4.91 -24.93 -52.44
N ARG A 124 -4.45 -24.23 -53.48
CA ARG A 124 -3.06 -23.81 -53.63
C ARG A 124 -2.79 -22.48 -52.93
N ASP A 125 -1.72 -22.44 -52.14
CA ASP A 125 -1.36 -21.27 -51.34
C ASP A 125 -1.01 -20.06 -52.22
N GLU A 126 -0.47 -20.25 -53.43
CA GLU A 126 -0.20 -19.15 -54.37
C GLU A 126 -1.49 -18.47 -54.86
N GLN A 127 -2.57 -19.25 -55.04
CA GLN A 127 -3.87 -18.71 -55.42
C GLN A 127 -4.52 -17.94 -54.28
N LYS A 128 -4.34 -18.42 -53.04
CA LYS A 128 -4.77 -17.71 -51.84
C LYS A 128 -4.01 -16.40 -51.62
N LEU A 129 -2.71 -16.38 -51.85
CA LEU A 129 -1.89 -15.16 -51.79
C LEU A 129 -2.31 -14.13 -52.85
N ALA A 130 -2.52 -14.57 -54.09
CA ALA A 130 -3.06 -13.71 -55.16
C ALA A 130 -4.45 -13.17 -54.79
N GLY A 131 -5.31 -14.00 -54.18
CA GLY A 131 -6.60 -13.58 -53.66
C GLY A 131 -6.49 -12.55 -52.52
N LEU A 132 -5.53 -12.69 -51.60
CA LEU A 132 -5.30 -11.72 -50.52
C LEU A 132 -4.84 -10.36 -51.04
N LEU A 133 -3.94 -10.35 -52.03
CA LEU A 133 -3.54 -9.12 -52.72
C LEU A 133 -4.74 -8.45 -53.40
N LEU A 134 -5.59 -9.24 -54.03
CA LEU A 134 -6.78 -8.74 -54.71
C LEU A 134 -7.85 -8.22 -53.74
N ALA A 135 -7.97 -8.82 -52.55
CA ALA A 135 -8.90 -8.40 -51.51
C ALA A 135 -8.70 -6.94 -51.09
N THR A 136 -7.48 -6.39 -51.25
CA THR A 136 -7.18 -4.98 -50.97
C THR A 136 -7.91 -3.96 -51.84
N LYS A 137 -8.44 -4.40 -52.98
CA LYS A 137 -9.25 -3.56 -53.87
C LYS A 137 -10.72 -3.53 -53.48
N PHE A 138 -11.19 -4.51 -52.70
CA PHE A 138 -12.60 -4.67 -52.38
C PHE A 138 -12.91 -4.39 -50.91
N CYS A 139 -11.98 -4.66 -50.00
CA CYS A 139 -12.12 -4.30 -48.60
C CYS A 139 -11.72 -2.83 -48.42
N GLN A 140 -12.65 -1.99 -47.96
CA GLN A 140 -12.31 -0.68 -47.41
C GLN A 140 -12.15 -0.80 -45.89
N GLY A 141 -11.49 0.17 -45.24
CA GLY A 141 -11.17 0.11 -43.80
C GLY A 141 -12.38 -0.21 -42.91
N ASP A 142 -13.54 0.31 -43.26
CA ASP A 142 -14.77 0.23 -42.45
C ASP A 142 -15.77 -0.84 -42.94
N ASP A 143 -15.45 -1.58 -44.01
CA ASP A 143 -16.33 -2.61 -44.59
C ASP A 143 -16.15 -3.95 -43.89
N THR A 144 -16.71 -4.03 -42.68
CA THR A 144 -16.65 -5.22 -41.81
C THR A 144 -17.25 -6.47 -42.46
N ASP A 145 -18.32 -6.32 -43.23
CA ASP A 145 -19.01 -7.41 -43.92
C ASP A 145 -18.13 -8.05 -45.02
N SER A 146 -17.46 -7.23 -45.82
CA SER A 146 -16.54 -7.74 -46.85
C SER A 146 -15.30 -8.38 -46.22
N ILE A 147 -14.73 -7.77 -45.17
CA ILE A 147 -13.59 -8.33 -44.44
C ILE A 147 -13.96 -9.70 -43.83
N LEU A 148 -15.15 -9.84 -43.26
CA LEU A 148 -15.66 -11.10 -42.72
C LEU A 148 -15.82 -12.19 -43.80
N LYS A 149 -16.34 -11.83 -44.98
CA LYS A 149 -16.45 -12.75 -46.13
C LYS A 149 -15.07 -13.20 -46.61
N VAL A 150 -14.11 -12.29 -46.68
CA VAL A 150 -12.71 -12.57 -47.07
C VAL A 150 -12.04 -13.49 -46.04
N TYR A 151 -12.16 -13.20 -44.74
CA TYR A 151 -11.63 -14.06 -43.67
C TYR A 151 -12.16 -15.50 -43.77
N ARG A 152 -13.48 -15.65 -43.92
CA ARG A 152 -14.14 -16.96 -44.08
C ARG A 152 -13.67 -17.71 -45.34
N ALA A 153 -13.35 -17.00 -46.42
CA ALA A 153 -12.85 -17.60 -47.65
C ALA A 153 -11.38 -18.05 -47.53
N VAL A 154 -10.53 -17.27 -46.83
CA VAL A 154 -9.11 -17.59 -46.59
C VAL A 154 -8.97 -18.84 -45.70
N GLY A 155 -9.68 -18.82 -44.57
CA GLY A 155 -9.65 -19.85 -43.52
C GLY A 155 -8.47 -19.75 -42.56
N SER A 156 -8.73 -20.00 -41.28
CA SER A 156 -7.75 -19.96 -40.16
C SER A 156 -6.52 -20.84 -40.38
N ARG A 157 -6.71 -22.03 -40.97
CA ARG A 157 -5.62 -22.97 -41.29
C ARG A 157 -4.58 -22.38 -42.24
N PHE A 158 -5.02 -21.58 -43.22
CA PHE A 158 -4.08 -20.93 -44.13
C PHE A 158 -3.26 -19.86 -43.40
N LEU A 159 -3.91 -19.00 -42.62
CA LEU A 159 -3.25 -17.95 -41.83
C LEU A 159 -2.22 -18.54 -40.86
N ARG A 160 -2.56 -19.64 -40.18
CA ARG A 160 -1.65 -20.33 -39.28
C ARG A 160 -0.45 -20.93 -40.03
N ARG A 161 -0.64 -21.55 -41.20
CA ARG A 161 0.47 -22.07 -42.02
C ARG A 161 1.36 -20.93 -42.51
N LEU A 162 0.77 -19.83 -42.98
CA LEU A 162 1.49 -18.64 -43.45
C LEU A 162 2.42 -18.09 -42.35
N LEU A 163 1.90 -17.95 -41.12
CA LEU A 163 2.68 -17.54 -39.96
C LEU A 163 3.80 -18.56 -39.64
N MET A 164 3.49 -19.86 -39.60
CA MET A 164 4.47 -20.90 -39.30
C MET A 164 5.60 -20.99 -40.34
N THR A 165 5.30 -20.70 -41.61
CA THR A 165 6.29 -20.58 -42.68
C THR A 165 7.18 -19.36 -42.50
N GLY A 166 6.61 -18.21 -42.15
CA GLY A 166 7.39 -17.02 -41.79
C GLY A 166 8.28 -17.23 -40.56
N MET A 167 7.82 -18.01 -39.58
CA MET A 167 8.62 -18.40 -38.40
C MET A 167 9.69 -19.46 -38.69
N GLY A 168 9.76 -20.01 -39.92
CA GLY A 168 10.70 -21.06 -40.27
C GLY A 168 10.44 -22.41 -39.59
N LYS A 169 9.23 -22.63 -39.06
CA LYS A 169 8.83 -23.86 -38.35
C LYS A 169 8.27 -24.93 -39.29
N THR A 170 8.17 -24.63 -40.58
CA THR A 170 7.87 -25.59 -41.65
C THR A 170 9.20 -26.01 -42.30
N GLY A 171 9.51 -27.31 -42.30
CA GLY A 171 10.85 -27.89 -42.58
C GLY A 171 11.51 -27.67 -43.96
N ASN A 172 11.26 -26.54 -44.64
CA ASN A 172 11.98 -26.12 -45.83
C ASN A 172 13.00 -25.02 -45.48
N GLU A 173 14.27 -25.40 -45.39
CA GLU A 173 15.42 -24.53 -45.09
C GLU A 173 15.96 -23.78 -46.33
N LYS A 174 15.10 -23.25 -47.20
CA LYS A 174 15.55 -22.42 -48.34
C LYS A 174 15.18 -20.95 -48.14
N GLY A 175 16.21 -20.09 -48.15
CA GLY A 175 16.15 -18.62 -48.15
C GLY A 175 15.80 -17.98 -46.80
N SER A 176 16.67 -17.15 -46.23
CA SER A 176 16.30 -16.35 -45.04
C SER A 176 15.46 -15.11 -45.41
N GLU A 177 15.61 -14.57 -46.62
CA GLU A 177 14.87 -13.40 -47.12
C GLU A 177 13.37 -13.69 -47.36
N ASP A 178 13.05 -14.86 -47.93
CA ASP A 178 11.65 -15.24 -48.20
C ASP A 178 10.83 -15.37 -46.91
N LYS A 179 11.46 -15.87 -45.83
CA LYS A 179 10.82 -16.06 -44.52
C LYS A 179 10.34 -14.75 -43.92
N GLU A 180 11.13 -13.69 -44.03
CA GLU A 180 10.78 -12.38 -43.50
C GLU A 180 9.57 -11.78 -44.22
N VAL A 181 9.51 -11.90 -45.55
CA VAL A 181 8.37 -11.45 -46.36
C VAL A 181 7.09 -12.20 -45.98
N TYR A 182 7.16 -13.53 -45.83
CA TYR A 182 6.02 -14.33 -45.38
C TYR A 182 5.58 -13.95 -43.97
N LEU A 183 6.53 -13.69 -43.07
CA LEU A 183 6.25 -13.28 -41.71
C LEU A 183 5.54 -11.93 -41.67
N GLN A 184 6.11 -10.91 -42.33
CA GLN A 184 5.52 -9.58 -42.41
C GLN A 184 4.12 -9.65 -43.00
N LEU A 185 3.93 -10.37 -44.10
CA LEU A 185 2.62 -10.60 -44.69
C LEU A 185 1.65 -11.26 -43.70
N SER A 186 2.09 -12.31 -43.00
CA SER A 186 1.25 -13.04 -42.06
C SER A 186 0.76 -12.17 -40.91
N VAL A 187 1.65 -11.40 -40.26
CA VAL A 187 1.32 -10.53 -39.13
C VAL A 187 0.42 -9.40 -39.58
N THR A 188 0.71 -8.79 -40.73
CA THR A 188 -0.09 -7.67 -41.26
C THR A 188 -1.52 -8.13 -41.58
N VAL A 189 -1.68 -9.30 -42.21
CA VAL A 189 -2.99 -9.88 -42.52
C VAL A 189 -3.75 -10.24 -41.24
N LEU A 190 -3.07 -10.81 -40.24
CA LEU A 190 -3.66 -11.10 -38.93
C LEU A 190 -4.15 -9.81 -38.23
N ALA A 191 -3.30 -8.79 -38.14
CA ALA A 191 -3.66 -7.49 -37.55
C ALA A 191 -4.85 -6.85 -38.28
N ALA A 192 -4.86 -6.89 -39.61
CA ALA A 192 -5.95 -6.36 -40.42
C ALA A 192 -7.28 -7.07 -40.18
N PHE A 193 -7.29 -8.40 -40.11
CA PHE A 193 -8.50 -9.15 -39.79
C PHE A 193 -8.99 -8.92 -38.37
N SER A 194 -8.07 -8.75 -37.41
CA SER A 194 -8.42 -8.47 -36.01
C SER A 194 -9.07 -7.10 -35.80
N ARG A 195 -9.08 -6.20 -36.80
CA ARG A 195 -9.83 -4.93 -36.72
C ARG A 195 -11.34 -5.13 -36.67
N VAL A 196 -11.83 -6.29 -37.09
CA VAL A 196 -13.22 -6.71 -36.96
C VAL A 196 -13.37 -7.47 -35.63
N PRO A 197 -14.07 -6.94 -34.61
CA PRO A 197 -14.17 -7.57 -33.29
C PRO A 197 -14.73 -9.00 -33.34
N GLU A 198 -15.65 -9.28 -34.26
CA GLU A 198 -16.22 -10.62 -34.46
C GLU A 198 -15.15 -11.63 -34.90
N ILE A 199 -14.16 -11.22 -35.69
CA ILE A 199 -13.03 -12.08 -36.07
C ILE A 199 -12.03 -12.19 -34.91
N ALA A 200 -11.65 -11.05 -34.31
CA ALA A 200 -10.70 -11.02 -33.21
C ALA A 200 -11.14 -11.87 -32.00
N SER A 201 -12.45 -11.98 -31.78
CA SER A 201 -13.03 -12.78 -30.69
C SER A 201 -13.04 -14.30 -30.94
N LEU A 202 -12.69 -14.77 -32.15
CA LEU A 202 -12.67 -16.20 -32.49
C LEU A 202 -11.53 -16.95 -31.79
N ALA A 203 -11.81 -18.15 -31.28
CA ALA A 203 -10.81 -19.03 -30.64
C ALA A 203 -9.57 -19.27 -31.53
N GLU A 204 -9.78 -19.43 -32.85
CA GLU A 204 -8.71 -19.63 -33.83
C GLU A 204 -7.73 -18.45 -33.89
N MET A 205 -8.20 -17.23 -33.63
CA MET A 205 -7.39 -16.01 -33.61
C MET A 205 -6.69 -15.83 -32.26
N ILE A 206 -7.38 -16.14 -31.16
CA ILE A 206 -6.83 -16.12 -29.80
C ILE A 206 -5.68 -17.15 -29.67
N ASP A 207 -5.84 -18.33 -30.26
CA ASP A 207 -4.82 -19.39 -30.25
C ASP A 207 -3.53 -19.03 -31.01
N VAL A 208 -3.56 -17.98 -31.82
CA VAL A 208 -2.39 -17.44 -32.54
C VAL A 208 -1.55 -16.50 -31.66
N VAL A 209 -2.11 -15.96 -30.57
CA VAL A 209 -1.42 -15.01 -29.67
C VAL A 209 -0.06 -15.52 -29.18
N PRO A 210 0.09 -16.76 -28.66
CA PRO A 210 1.39 -17.24 -28.21
C PRO A 210 2.44 -17.33 -29.32
N LEU A 211 2.01 -17.60 -30.56
CA LEU A 211 2.91 -17.66 -31.72
C LEU A 211 3.42 -16.27 -32.09
N VAL A 212 2.53 -15.27 -32.12
CA VAL A 212 2.90 -13.87 -32.41
C VAL A 212 3.75 -13.29 -31.27
N ALA A 213 3.49 -13.67 -30.02
CA ALA A 213 4.33 -13.28 -28.88
C ALA A 213 5.76 -13.82 -29.00
N GLU A 214 5.93 -15.04 -29.51
CA GLU A 214 7.23 -15.62 -29.82
C GLU A 214 7.94 -14.90 -30.99
N VAL A 215 7.20 -14.46 -32.01
CA VAL A 215 7.75 -13.66 -33.12
C VAL A 215 8.39 -12.38 -32.59
N VAL A 216 7.64 -11.66 -31.74
CA VAL A 216 8.04 -10.36 -31.18
C VAL A 216 9.19 -10.45 -30.17
N SER A 217 9.38 -11.60 -29.51
CA SER A 217 10.50 -11.81 -28.57
C SER A 217 11.81 -12.26 -29.23
N LYS A 218 11.76 -12.79 -30.46
CA LYS A 218 12.92 -13.35 -31.17
C LYS A 218 13.50 -12.46 -32.27
N LEU A 219 12.77 -11.45 -32.73
CA LEU A 219 13.19 -10.63 -33.86
C LEU A 219 13.78 -9.30 -33.39
N PRO A 220 15.07 -9.05 -33.64
CA PRO A 220 15.71 -7.77 -33.35
C PRO A 220 15.33 -6.67 -34.37
N GLU A 221 14.75 -7.03 -35.52
CA GLU A 221 14.27 -6.08 -36.52
C GLU A 221 12.83 -5.67 -36.21
N GLN A 222 12.66 -4.43 -35.76
CA GLN A 222 11.40 -3.82 -35.33
C GLN A 222 10.35 -3.65 -36.46
N SER A 223 10.59 -4.23 -37.65
CA SER A 223 9.81 -3.99 -38.87
C SER A 223 8.36 -4.45 -38.81
N VAL A 224 8.04 -5.44 -37.95
CA VAL A 224 6.68 -5.99 -37.76
C VAL A 224 6.10 -5.75 -36.35
N ALA A 225 6.84 -5.01 -35.51
CA ALA A 225 6.45 -4.83 -34.10
C ALA A 225 5.16 -4.03 -33.98
N GLU A 226 4.94 -3.02 -34.83
CA GLU A 226 3.74 -2.19 -34.82
C GLU A 226 2.50 -3.05 -35.08
N GLU A 227 2.52 -3.87 -36.13
CA GLU A 227 1.41 -4.76 -36.50
C GLU A 227 1.17 -5.84 -35.45
N CYS A 228 2.23 -6.39 -34.83
CA CYS A 228 2.07 -7.35 -33.75
C CYS A 228 1.38 -6.74 -32.51
N PHE A 229 1.79 -5.55 -32.07
CA PHE A 229 1.15 -4.89 -30.92
C PHE A 229 -0.25 -4.36 -31.25
N GLU A 230 -0.51 -3.96 -32.50
CA GLU A 230 -1.87 -3.67 -32.99
C GLU A 230 -2.73 -4.93 -32.89
N PHE A 231 -2.24 -6.07 -33.40
CA PHE A 231 -2.93 -7.37 -33.31
C PHE A 231 -3.24 -7.73 -31.85
N PHE A 232 -2.27 -7.62 -30.93
CA PHE A 232 -2.50 -7.95 -29.52
C PHE A 232 -3.56 -7.06 -28.87
N LEU A 233 -3.49 -5.74 -29.11
CA LEU A 233 -4.46 -4.79 -28.56
C LEU A 233 -5.88 -5.09 -29.05
N LEU A 234 -6.03 -5.44 -30.33
CA LEU A 234 -7.31 -5.80 -30.92
C LEU A 234 -7.87 -7.11 -30.34
N ILE A 235 -7.05 -8.15 -30.19
CA ILE A 235 -7.47 -9.42 -29.57
C ILE A 235 -7.88 -9.22 -28.10
N ALA A 236 -7.06 -8.51 -27.33
CA ALA A 236 -7.33 -8.22 -25.92
C ALA A 236 -8.62 -7.40 -25.72
N GLY A 237 -8.92 -6.48 -26.65
CA GLY A 237 -10.11 -5.64 -26.60
C GLY A 237 -11.40 -6.31 -27.10
N ALA A 238 -11.31 -7.43 -27.84
CA ALA A 238 -12.45 -8.04 -28.50
C ALA A 238 -13.27 -8.99 -27.62
N SER A 239 -12.64 -9.69 -26.66
CA SER A 239 -13.33 -10.63 -25.76
C SER A 239 -12.58 -10.90 -24.46
N GLU A 240 -13.30 -11.33 -23.42
CA GLU A 240 -12.70 -11.74 -22.13
C GLU A 240 -11.75 -12.95 -22.29
N GLN A 241 -12.04 -13.86 -23.23
CA GLN A 241 -11.15 -14.98 -23.54
C GLN A 241 -9.85 -14.52 -24.22
N GLY A 242 -9.95 -13.52 -25.10
CA GLY A 242 -8.78 -12.89 -25.72
C GLY A 242 -7.92 -12.18 -24.70
N LEU A 243 -8.55 -11.41 -23.79
CA LEU A 243 -7.88 -10.76 -22.67
C LEU A 243 -7.17 -11.76 -21.75
N ALA A 244 -7.85 -12.84 -21.35
CA ALA A 244 -7.32 -13.85 -20.44
C ALA A 244 -6.03 -14.50 -20.96
N LYS A 245 -5.88 -14.61 -22.29
CA LYS A 245 -4.70 -15.19 -22.94
C LYS A 245 -3.41 -14.45 -22.61
N PHE A 246 -3.48 -13.14 -22.35
CA PHE A 246 -2.31 -12.32 -22.04
C PHE A 246 -1.84 -12.45 -20.59
N TYR A 247 -2.63 -13.03 -19.70
CA TYR A 247 -2.16 -13.36 -18.33
C TYR A 247 -1.41 -14.68 -18.26
N GLU A 248 -1.38 -15.47 -19.34
CA GLU A 248 -0.57 -16.68 -19.39
C GLU A 248 0.93 -16.34 -19.25
N PRO A 249 1.67 -16.99 -18.33
CA PRO A 249 3.04 -16.61 -18.01
C PRO A 249 3.95 -16.53 -19.25
N LYS A 250 3.92 -17.55 -20.11
CA LYS A 250 4.75 -17.61 -21.33
C LYS A 250 4.46 -16.47 -22.31
N VAL A 251 3.21 -16.04 -22.43
CA VAL A 251 2.82 -14.94 -23.31
C VAL A 251 3.33 -13.63 -22.74
N MET A 252 3.03 -13.36 -21.46
CA MET A 252 3.46 -12.12 -20.81
C MET A 252 4.99 -12.02 -20.69
N ASP A 253 5.70 -13.12 -20.42
CA ASP A 253 7.17 -13.15 -20.40
C ASP A 253 7.76 -12.72 -21.75
N SER A 254 7.19 -13.24 -22.85
CA SER A 254 7.63 -12.91 -24.21
C SER A 254 7.36 -11.45 -24.55
N LEU A 255 6.20 -10.92 -24.15
CA LEU A 255 5.86 -9.52 -24.33
C LEU A 255 6.74 -8.60 -23.48
N ALA A 256 6.92 -8.90 -22.20
CA ALA A 256 7.75 -8.15 -21.27
C ALA A 256 9.20 -8.01 -21.77
N LEU A 257 9.76 -9.10 -22.29
CA LEU A 257 11.10 -9.10 -22.88
C LEU A 257 11.19 -8.16 -24.09
N SER A 258 10.20 -8.19 -24.98
CA SER A 258 10.20 -7.36 -26.20
C SER A 258 9.91 -5.89 -25.92
N ILE A 259 8.90 -5.59 -25.09
CA ILE A 259 8.54 -4.21 -24.70
C ILE A 259 9.75 -3.50 -24.09
N SER A 260 10.53 -4.24 -23.29
CA SER A 260 11.75 -3.76 -22.64
C SER A 260 12.90 -3.37 -23.58
N THR A 261 12.82 -3.70 -24.88
CA THR A 261 13.84 -3.37 -25.90
C THR A 261 13.33 -2.39 -26.96
N LEU A 262 12.07 -1.97 -26.89
CA LEU A 262 11.50 -1.03 -27.85
C LEU A 262 12.10 0.39 -27.71
N PRO A 263 12.26 1.14 -28.81
CA PRO A 263 12.69 2.53 -28.75
C PRO A 263 11.64 3.41 -28.06
N ALA A 264 12.10 4.39 -27.27
CA ALA A 264 11.26 5.26 -26.44
C ALA A 264 10.19 6.04 -27.22
N ASP A 265 10.48 6.40 -28.48
CA ASP A 265 9.60 7.20 -29.34
C ASP A 265 8.93 6.36 -30.45
N SER A 266 8.91 5.03 -30.29
CA SER A 266 8.31 4.14 -31.28
C SER A 266 6.79 4.00 -31.13
N LYS A 267 6.08 3.86 -32.25
CA LYS A 267 4.64 3.56 -32.24
C LYS A 267 4.33 2.22 -31.57
N SER A 268 5.23 1.25 -31.73
CA SER A 268 5.15 -0.06 -31.08
C SER A 268 5.14 0.05 -29.57
N LEU A 269 5.96 0.94 -28.99
CA LEU A 269 5.95 1.16 -27.54
C LEU A 269 4.61 1.75 -27.10
N GLU A 270 4.09 2.76 -27.81
CA GLU A 270 2.77 3.35 -27.50
C GLU A 270 1.64 2.30 -27.53
N LEU A 271 1.60 1.44 -28.55
CA LEU A 271 0.63 0.35 -28.66
C LEU A 271 0.80 -0.68 -27.54
N SER A 272 2.03 -1.02 -27.19
CA SER A 272 2.32 -1.94 -26.11
C SER A 272 1.91 -1.40 -24.73
N THR A 273 2.15 -0.11 -24.47
CA THR A 273 1.70 0.56 -23.24
C THR A 273 0.18 0.58 -23.16
N ARG A 274 -0.53 0.85 -24.26
CA ARG A 274 -2.00 0.78 -24.30
C ARG A 274 -2.51 -0.64 -24.03
N LEU A 275 -1.82 -1.66 -24.53
CA LEU A 275 -2.14 -3.07 -24.22
C LEU A 275 -1.96 -3.34 -22.73
N LEU A 276 -0.81 -2.97 -22.14
CA LEU A 276 -0.58 -3.14 -20.70
C LEU A 276 -1.63 -2.41 -19.86
N GLN A 277 -1.98 -1.18 -20.25
CA GLN A 277 -3.01 -0.40 -19.58
C GLN A 277 -4.39 -1.07 -19.67
N LEU A 278 -4.76 -1.62 -20.83
CA LEU A 278 -5.99 -2.38 -21.00
C LEU A 278 -6.02 -3.60 -20.07
N LEU A 279 -4.91 -4.34 -19.97
CA LEU A 279 -4.80 -5.49 -19.09
C LEU A 279 -4.95 -5.08 -17.63
N VAL A 280 -4.19 -4.09 -17.16
CA VAL A 280 -4.28 -3.59 -15.77
C VAL A 280 -5.70 -3.11 -15.44
N ASN A 281 -6.34 -2.36 -16.34
CA ASN A 281 -7.70 -1.84 -16.12
C ASN A 281 -8.79 -2.91 -16.09
N LYS A 282 -8.56 -4.05 -16.76
CA LYS A 282 -9.51 -5.17 -16.83
C LYS A 282 -9.16 -6.30 -15.86
N LEU A 283 -8.08 -6.15 -15.08
CA LEU A 283 -7.72 -7.08 -14.04
C LEU A 283 -8.79 -7.04 -12.93
N ASN A 284 -9.36 -8.20 -12.61
CA ASN A 284 -10.30 -8.36 -11.51
C ASN A 284 -9.77 -9.41 -10.52
N MET A 285 -10.38 -9.48 -9.34
CA MET A 285 -9.92 -10.41 -8.29
C MET A 285 -10.08 -11.88 -8.68
N ASP A 286 -11.05 -12.22 -9.53
CA ASP A 286 -11.30 -13.60 -9.97
C ASP A 286 -10.17 -14.14 -10.85
N MET A 287 -9.44 -13.25 -11.53
CA MET A 287 -8.30 -13.60 -12.38
C MET A 287 -7.00 -13.78 -11.58
N LEU A 288 -6.94 -13.46 -10.29
CA LEU A 288 -5.73 -13.53 -9.45
C LEU A 288 -5.53 -14.95 -8.88
N CYS A 289 -5.15 -15.90 -9.73
CA CYS A 289 -4.86 -17.27 -9.34
C CYS A 289 -3.38 -17.63 -9.57
N THR A 290 -2.96 -18.81 -9.09
CA THR A 290 -1.57 -19.29 -9.24
C THR A 290 -1.11 -19.40 -10.70
N ALA A 291 -2.04 -19.58 -11.64
CA ALA A 291 -1.73 -19.69 -13.06
C ALA A 291 -1.37 -18.35 -13.72
N THR A 292 -1.90 -17.22 -13.22
CA THR A 292 -1.74 -15.88 -13.81
C THR A 292 -0.71 -15.02 -13.06
N ILE A 293 -0.45 -15.34 -11.78
CA ILE A 293 0.41 -14.56 -10.88
C ILE A 293 1.82 -14.35 -11.44
N GLN A 294 2.38 -15.37 -12.11
CA GLN A 294 3.71 -15.29 -12.72
C GLN A 294 3.74 -14.32 -13.90
N GLY A 295 2.69 -14.32 -14.73
CA GLY A 295 2.56 -13.34 -15.82
C GLY A 295 2.45 -11.91 -15.27
N LEU A 296 1.67 -11.70 -14.21
CA LEU A 296 1.57 -10.40 -13.54
C LEU A 296 2.92 -9.94 -12.96
N ALA A 297 3.70 -10.85 -12.37
CA ALA A 297 5.04 -10.53 -11.89
C ALA A 297 5.95 -10.07 -13.04
N SER A 298 5.91 -10.74 -14.19
CA SER A 298 6.67 -10.32 -15.39
C SER A 298 6.20 -8.97 -15.95
N MET A 299 4.89 -8.67 -15.85
CA MET A 299 4.35 -7.36 -16.18
C MET A 299 4.91 -6.27 -15.25
N VAL A 300 4.95 -6.52 -13.94
CA VAL A 300 5.55 -5.59 -12.95
C VAL A 300 7.03 -5.34 -13.27
N VAL A 301 7.80 -6.38 -13.59
CA VAL A 301 9.22 -6.25 -13.96
C VAL A 301 9.38 -5.38 -15.22
N CYS A 302 8.54 -5.60 -16.24
CA CYS A 302 8.53 -4.80 -17.46
C CYS A 302 8.23 -3.32 -17.18
N LEU A 303 7.14 -3.04 -16.45
CA LEU A 303 6.72 -1.69 -16.09
C LEU A 303 7.77 -0.97 -15.24
N ALA A 304 8.41 -1.68 -14.30
CA ALA A 304 9.51 -1.13 -13.49
C ALA A 304 10.66 -0.62 -14.38
N LYS A 305 11.05 -1.40 -15.39
CA LYS A 305 12.09 -0.99 -16.35
C LYS A 305 11.66 0.23 -17.16
N LEU A 306 10.43 0.26 -17.68
CA LEU A 306 9.90 1.43 -18.42
C LEU A 306 9.91 2.69 -17.54
N PHE A 307 9.45 2.57 -16.30
CA PHE A 307 9.42 3.66 -15.33
C PHE A 307 10.82 4.23 -15.01
N CYS A 308 11.83 3.35 -14.95
CA CYS A 308 13.22 3.73 -14.74
C CYS A 308 13.82 4.46 -15.96
N VAL A 309 13.63 3.92 -17.16
CA VAL A 309 14.37 4.35 -18.36
C VAL A 309 13.73 5.55 -19.05
N LEU A 310 12.39 5.59 -19.12
CA LEU A 310 11.67 6.62 -19.88
C LEU A 310 11.57 7.95 -19.13
N GLN A 311 11.49 9.03 -19.90
CA GLN A 311 11.33 10.42 -19.41
C GLN A 311 10.18 11.16 -20.11
N ASN A 312 9.33 10.43 -20.85
CA ASN A 312 8.16 10.96 -21.55
C ASN A 312 6.86 10.57 -20.82
N ALA A 313 5.69 10.83 -21.43
CA ALA A 313 4.38 10.55 -20.82
C ALA A 313 4.21 9.09 -20.36
N ILE A 314 4.79 8.14 -21.09
CA ILE A 314 4.71 6.69 -20.80
C ILE A 314 5.35 6.35 -19.44
N LYS A 315 6.31 7.17 -18.96
CA LYS A 315 6.85 7.03 -17.60
C LYS A 315 5.76 7.17 -16.54
N PHE A 316 4.86 8.15 -16.70
CA PHE A 316 3.75 8.36 -15.78
C PHE A 316 2.71 7.24 -15.93
N ASP A 317 2.42 6.80 -17.16
CA ASP A 317 1.54 5.64 -17.36
C ASP A 317 2.09 4.38 -16.64
N ALA A 318 3.41 4.15 -16.72
CA ALA A 318 4.08 3.06 -16.00
C ALA A 318 3.98 3.22 -14.47
N LEU A 319 4.16 4.44 -13.94
CA LEU A 319 3.96 4.74 -12.52
C LEU A 319 2.54 4.38 -12.08
N HIS A 320 1.51 4.86 -12.78
CA HIS A 320 0.11 4.61 -12.43
C HIS A 320 -0.26 3.12 -12.53
N MET A 321 0.23 2.41 -13.55
CA MET A 321 0.02 0.97 -13.68
C MET A 321 0.71 0.16 -12.57
N LEU A 322 1.95 0.52 -12.20
CA LEU A 322 2.67 -0.10 -11.09
C LEU A 322 1.95 0.12 -9.76
N SER A 323 1.57 1.37 -9.48
CA SER A 323 0.81 1.71 -8.27
C SER A 323 -0.49 0.93 -8.21
N SER A 324 -1.22 0.80 -9.33
CA SER A 324 -2.47 0.04 -9.39
C SER A 324 -2.26 -1.45 -9.09
N LEU A 325 -1.26 -2.09 -9.71
CA LEU A 325 -0.99 -3.52 -9.52
C LEU A 325 -0.51 -3.84 -8.11
N LEU A 326 0.40 -3.04 -7.55
CA LEU A 326 1.00 -3.33 -6.25
C LEU A 326 0.08 -2.93 -5.08
N SER A 327 -0.81 -1.95 -5.28
CA SER A 327 -1.83 -1.57 -4.29
C SER A 327 -2.92 -2.62 -4.10
N LEU A 328 -3.00 -3.66 -4.96
CA LEU A 328 -3.91 -4.79 -4.76
C LEU A 328 -3.58 -5.61 -3.51
N LYS A 329 -2.37 -5.46 -2.94
CA LYS A 329 -1.90 -6.15 -1.72
C LYS A 329 -2.10 -7.68 -1.77
N ASN A 330 -1.96 -8.26 -2.97
CA ASN A 330 -2.10 -9.70 -3.16
C ASN A 330 -0.84 -10.43 -2.68
N MET A 331 -0.98 -11.23 -1.62
CA MET A 331 0.15 -11.93 -0.99
C MET A 331 0.86 -12.91 -1.94
N LEU A 332 0.13 -13.60 -2.82
CA LEU A 332 0.74 -14.51 -3.80
C LEU A 332 1.63 -13.77 -4.79
N LEU A 333 1.19 -12.59 -5.26
CA LEU A 333 2.01 -11.75 -6.13
C LEU A 333 3.25 -11.26 -5.41
N PHE A 334 3.10 -10.86 -4.14
CA PHE A 334 4.22 -10.39 -3.32
C PHE A 334 5.25 -11.49 -3.09
N ASP A 335 4.83 -12.73 -2.83
CA ASP A 335 5.73 -13.87 -2.65
C ASP A 335 6.53 -14.17 -3.92
N VAL A 336 5.88 -14.12 -5.09
CA VAL A 336 6.58 -14.27 -6.38
C VAL A 336 7.56 -13.12 -6.60
N LEU A 337 7.16 -11.87 -6.37
CA LEU A 337 8.05 -10.71 -6.52
C LEU A 337 9.26 -10.74 -5.59
N ARG A 338 9.09 -11.22 -4.34
CA ARG A 338 10.19 -11.44 -3.39
C ARG A 338 11.20 -12.48 -3.87
N SER A 339 10.76 -13.47 -4.63
CA SER A 339 11.65 -14.48 -5.23
C SER A 339 12.49 -13.94 -6.40
N ILE A 340 12.08 -12.82 -7.01
CA ILE A 340 12.79 -12.18 -8.12
C ILE A 340 13.92 -11.28 -7.56
N PRO A 341 15.16 -11.39 -8.05
CA PRO A 341 16.27 -10.58 -7.54
C PRO A 341 15.98 -9.07 -7.60
N SER A 342 16.23 -8.36 -6.48
CA SER A 342 15.95 -6.90 -6.30
C SER A 342 16.49 -6.04 -7.47
N ARG A 343 17.70 -6.34 -7.96
CA ARG A 343 18.33 -5.66 -9.11
C ARG A 343 17.53 -5.66 -10.41
N VAL A 344 16.58 -6.60 -10.57
CA VAL A 344 15.80 -6.77 -11.80
C VAL A 344 14.61 -5.81 -11.86
N TRP A 345 14.07 -5.38 -10.72
CA TRP A 345 12.83 -4.59 -10.70
C TRP A 345 12.79 -3.55 -9.58
N ALA A 346 13.14 -3.93 -8.35
CA ALA A 346 13.09 -3.04 -7.20
C ALA A 346 14.07 -1.87 -7.33
N THR A 347 15.27 -2.11 -7.87
CA THR A 347 16.23 -1.04 -8.21
C THR A 347 15.68 -0.10 -9.30
N HIS A 348 14.99 -0.63 -10.31
CA HIS A 348 14.37 0.19 -11.36
C HIS A 348 13.26 1.09 -10.78
N ILE A 349 12.42 0.56 -9.89
CA ILE A 349 11.40 1.34 -9.19
C ILE A 349 12.05 2.45 -8.37
N ARG A 350 13.10 2.14 -7.62
CA ARG A 350 13.85 3.14 -6.83
C ARG A 350 14.39 4.29 -7.68
N VAL A 351 14.99 3.99 -8.83
CA VAL A 351 15.47 5.03 -9.76
C VAL A 351 14.31 5.85 -10.33
N GLY A 352 13.21 5.19 -10.70
CA GLY A 352 12.00 5.88 -11.17
C GLY A 352 11.42 6.81 -10.12
N VAL A 353 11.20 6.34 -8.88
CA VAL A 353 10.71 7.14 -7.74
C VAL A 353 11.64 8.32 -7.49
N THR A 354 12.95 8.08 -7.44
CA THR A 354 13.96 9.15 -7.28
C THR A 354 13.77 10.24 -8.33
N SER A 355 13.63 9.85 -9.60
CA SER A 355 13.48 10.81 -10.70
C SER A 355 12.17 11.59 -10.63
N ILE A 356 11.08 11.02 -10.11
CA ILE A 356 9.81 11.75 -9.92
C ILE A 356 9.94 12.75 -8.78
N LEU A 357 10.45 12.32 -7.62
CA LEU A 357 10.51 13.14 -6.42
C LEU A 357 11.51 14.30 -6.52
N GLN A 358 12.62 14.13 -7.25
CA GLN A 358 13.59 15.20 -7.47
C GLN A 358 13.12 16.28 -8.46
N ASN A 359 12.16 15.95 -9.32
CA ASN A 359 11.69 16.87 -10.35
C ASN A 359 10.56 17.78 -9.84
N ARG A 360 10.42 18.95 -10.48
CA ARG A 360 9.30 19.89 -10.27
C ARG A 360 8.03 19.40 -10.97
N ILE A 361 7.56 18.23 -10.58
CA ILE A 361 6.34 17.60 -11.12
C ILE A 361 5.14 17.99 -10.24
N VAL A 362 3.95 17.98 -10.83
CA VAL A 362 2.65 18.17 -10.15
C VAL A 362 2.52 17.22 -8.94
N SER A 363 1.94 17.71 -7.84
CA SER A 363 1.81 16.98 -6.58
C SER A 363 1.12 15.61 -6.72
N SER A 364 0.20 15.45 -7.68
CA SER A 364 -0.47 14.16 -7.93
C SER A 364 0.51 13.03 -8.28
N GLU A 365 1.52 13.30 -9.10
CA GLU A 365 2.51 12.28 -9.50
C GLU A 365 3.48 12.00 -8.36
N LYS A 366 3.79 12.99 -7.52
CA LYS A 366 4.60 12.79 -6.31
C LYS A 366 3.90 11.88 -5.32
N LEU A 367 2.60 12.09 -5.07
CA LEU A 367 1.79 11.21 -4.24
C LEU A 367 1.73 9.78 -4.78
N GLN A 368 1.66 9.61 -6.11
CA GLN A 368 1.72 8.28 -6.73
C GLN A 368 3.09 7.62 -6.57
N ALA A 369 4.18 8.38 -6.68
CA ALA A 369 5.53 7.86 -6.40
C ALA A 369 5.70 7.48 -4.92
N LEU A 370 5.10 8.24 -4.00
CA LEU A 370 5.08 7.90 -2.58
C LEU A 370 4.23 6.64 -2.31
N LEU A 371 3.06 6.49 -2.94
CA LEU A 371 2.28 5.25 -2.89
C LEU A 371 3.08 4.05 -3.38
N LEU A 372 3.82 4.22 -4.48
CA LEU A 372 4.67 3.17 -4.99
C LEU A 372 5.78 2.82 -3.99
N ALA A 373 6.42 3.80 -3.36
CA ALA A 373 7.39 3.58 -2.30
C ALA A 373 6.77 2.84 -1.09
N ASP A 374 5.55 3.19 -0.71
CA ASP A 374 4.81 2.51 0.36
C ASP A 374 4.60 1.03 0.03
N CYS A 375 4.14 0.75 -1.20
CA CYS A 375 3.96 -0.61 -1.69
C CYS A 375 5.28 -1.40 -1.66
N MET A 376 6.38 -0.79 -2.11
CA MET A 376 7.70 -1.42 -2.10
C MET A 376 8.14 -1.83 -0.70
N MET A 377 7.97 -0.95 0.30
CA MET A 377 8.29 -1.25 1.69
C MET A 377 7.37 -2.32 2.28
N SER A 378 6.11 -2.41 1.85
CA SER A 378 5.21 -3.51 2.24
C SER A 378 5.61 -4.86 1.62
N ILE A 379 6.22 -4.86 0.43
CA ILE A 379 6.63 -6.09 -0.25
C ILE A 379 7.98 -6.58 0.29
N LEU A 380 8.98 -5.69 0.33
CA LEU A 380 10.38 -6.04 0.59
C LEU A 380 10.85 -5.72 2.02
N GLY A 381 10.00 -5.10 2.84
CA GLY A 381 10.37 -4.59 4.15
C GLY A 381 10.98 -3.18 4.09
N GLU A 382 11.15 -2.57 5.25
CA GLU A 382 11.69 -1.22 5.39
C GLU A 382 13.16 -1.11 4.92
N ASP A 383 13.91 -2.21 5.02
CA ASP A 383 15.31 -2.33 4.58
C ASP A 383 15.52 -2.08 3.09
N TRP A 384 14.45 -2.13 2.26
CA TRP A 384 14.54 -1.75 0.85
C TRP A 384 15.08 -0.34 0.64
N LEU A 385 14.79 0.59 1.56
CA LEU A 385 15.34 1.95 1.53
C LEU A 385 16.87 1.96 1.71
N LEU A 386 17.40 0.96 2.43
CA LEU A 386 18.80 0.83 2.81
C LEU A 386 19.65 0.08 1.78
N GLN A 387 19.01 -0.64 0.85
CA GLN A 387 19.73 -1.43 -0.15
C GLN A 387 20.59 -0.56 -1.08
N GLU A 388 21.84 -0.94 -1.30
CA GLU A 388 22.67 -0.32 -2.33
C GLU A 388 22.16 -0.71 -3.72
N CYS A 389 22.16 0.26 -4.64
CA CYS A 389 21.72 0.06 -6.00
C CYS A 389 22.94 -0.04 -6.93
N ASP A 390 23.41 -1.25 -7.20
CA ASP A 390 24.46 -1.48 -8.20
C ASP A 390 23.87 -1.36 -9.61
N PHE A 391 23.81 -0.13 -10.14
CA PHE A 391 23.43 0.10 -11.52
C PHE A 391 24.69 0.23 -12.39
N SER A 392 24.90 -0.71 -13.31
CA SER A 392 26.12 -0.82 -14.13
C SER A 392 26.26 0.25 -15.24
N SER A 393 25.46 1.31 -15.22
CA SER A 393 25.56 2.40 -16.20
C SER A 393 25.91 3.72 -15.50
N GLN A 394 26.75 4.51 -16.17
CA GLN A 394 27.61 5.60 -15.67
C GLN A 394 26.90 6.82 -15.04
N LYS A 395 25.64 6.72 -14.59
CA LYS A 395 24.98 7.76 -13.79
C LYS A 395 25.28 7.52 -12.31
N GLU A 396 25.81 8.54 -11.66
CA GLU A 396 26.08 8.60 -10.23
C GLU A 396 24.82 8.17 -9.45
N VAL A 397 24.84 6.95 -8.91
CA VAL A 397 23.70 6.40 -8.18
C VAL A 397 23.54 7.21 -6.89
N MET A 398 22.30 7.63 -6.60
CA MET A 398 22.04 8.42 -5.40
C MET A 398 22.40 7.61 -4.14
N PRO A 399 23.22 8.17 -3.23
CA PRO A 399 23.54 7.53 -1.96
C PRO A 399 22.29 7.15 -1.17
N VAL A 400 22.36 6.02 -0.46
CA VAL A 400 21.28 5.47 0.38
C VAL A 400 20.69 6.53 1.32
N ASP A 401 21.55 7.25 2.05
CA ASP A 401 21.11 8.31 2.96
C ASP A 401 20.28 9.40 2.27
N LYS A 402 20.66 9.78 1.04
CA LYS A 402 19.94 10.81 0.28
C LYS A 402 18.59 10.29 -0.20
N PHE A 403 18.49 9.00 -0.53
CA PHE A 403 17.22 8.38 -0.93
C PHE A 403 16.23 8.31 0.23
N VAL A 404 16.69 7.84 1.39
CA VAL A 404 15.91 7.79 2.63
C VAL A 404 15.34 9.17 2.95
N LEU A 405 16.20 10.19 2.99
CA LEU A 405 15.77 11.56 3.27
C LEU A 405 14.86 12.12 2.17
N LEU A 406 15.10 11.82 0.89
CA LEU A 406 14.25 12.30 -0.20
C LEU A 406 12.80 11.82 -0.04
N ILE A 407 12.59 10.53 0.27
CA ILE A 407 11.25 9.99 0.47
C ILE A 407 10.61 10.59 1.72
N LEU A 408 11.35 10.64 2.84
CA LEU A 408 10.85 11.23 4.08
C LEU A 408 10.44 12.69 3.88
N GLU A 409 11.34 13.54 3.37
CA GLU A 409 11.05 14.96 3.14
C GLU A 409 9.89 15.16 2.16
N SER A 410 9.80 14.34 1.11
CA SER A 410 8.67 14.40 0.18
C SER A 410 7.35 14.05 0.87
N ALA A 411 7.31 13.00 1.69
CA ALA A 411 6.12 12.63 2.45
C ALA A 411 5.72 13.70 3.46
N ARG A 412 6.69 14.30 4.17
CA ARG A 412 6.47 15.38 5.14
C ARG A 412 5.83 16.61 4.50
N VAL A 413 6.33 17.03 3.34
CA VAL A 413 5.77 18.16 2.58
C VAL A 413 4.33 17.87 2.17
N GLU A 414 4.06 16.69 1.62
CA GLU A 414 2.69 16.31 1.23
C GLU A 414 1.75 16.22 2.43
N ILE A 415 2.21 15.73 3.59
CA ILE A 415 1.41 15.74 4.84
C ILE A 415 1.04 17.16 5.24
N ALA A 416 2.00 18.08 5.26
CA ALA A 416 1.73 19.46 5.63
C ALA A 416 0.69 20.12 4.69
N VAL A 417 0.82 19.88 3.39
CA VAL A 417 -0.13 20.38 2.38
C VAL A 417 -1.51 19.75 2.57
N LEU A 418 -1.59 18.43 2.67
CA LEU A 418 -2.85 17.70 2.79
C LEU A 418 -3.60 18.05 4.08
N LEU A 419 -2.90 18.19 5.21
CA LEU A 419 -3.50 18.60 6.48
C LEU A 419 -4.04 20.02 6.42
N ASN A 420 -3.29 20.96 5.83
CA ASN A 420 -3.75 22.33 5.64
C ASN A 420 -4.98 22.40 4.71
N GLU A 421 -4.97 21.66 3.60
CA GLU A 421 -6.12 21.59 2.69
C GLU A 421 -7.33 20.91 3.35
N LEU A 422 -7.13 19.88 4.16
CA LEU A 422 -8.20 19.23 4.92
C LEU A 422 -8.78 20.17 5.98
N ALA A 423 -7.93 20.90 6.71
CA ALA A 423 -8.37 21.90 7.68
C ALA A 423 -9.21 22.97 6.99
N TYR A 424 -8.73 23.54 5.87
CA TYR A 424 -9.48 24.50 5.07
C TYR A 424 -10.83 23.93 4.59
N LEU A 425 -10.83 22.73 4.00
CA LEU A 425 -12.04 22.10 3.48
C LEU A 425 -13.02 21.67 4.57
N LYS A 426 -12.60 21.52 5.83
CA LYS A 426 -13.47 21.10 6.93
C LYS A 426 -13.94 22.26 7.79
N TYR A 427 -13.11 23.27 7.98
CA TYR A 427 -13.30 24.28 9.02
C TYR A 427 -13.52 25.69 8.45
N ASP A 428 -12.98 26.03 7.26
CA ASP A 428 -13.21 27.33 6.63
C ASP A 428 -14.51 27.37 5.78
N GLU A 429 -15.21 28.50 5.91
CA GLU A 429 -16.62 28.68 5.56
C GLU A 429 -16.96 28.59 4.06
N SER A 430 -17.86 27.66 3.73
CA SER A 430 -18.96 27.86 2.78
C SER A 430 -20.07 26.85 3.08
N PRO A 431 -21.33 27.27 3.30
CA PRO A 431 -22.40 26.39 3.79
C PRO A 431 -22.98 25.43 2.73
N LYS A 432 -22.41 25.37 1.53
CA LYS A 432 -22.87 24.44 0.50
C LYS A 432 -22.01 23.19 0.52
N ILE A 433 -22.42 22.22 1.35
CA ILE A 433 -22.02 20.82 1.20
C ILE A 433 -22.44 20.39 -0.20
N SER A 434 -21.47 20.33 -1.10
CA SER A 434 -21.65 19.78 -2.44
C SER A 434 -21.06 18.37 -2.46
N THR A 435 -21.64 17.48 -3.24
CA THR A 435 -21.12 16.12 -3.44
C THR A 435 -19.66 16.12 -3.91
N SER A 436 -19.24 17.16 -4.65
CA SER A 436 -17.84 17.38 -5.04
C SER A 436 -16.90 17.68 -3.86
N ARG A 437 -17.37 18.33 -2.80
CA ARG A 437 -16.55 18.63 -1.60
C ARG A 437 -16.28 17.36 -0.80
N GLU A 438 -17.29 16.51 -0.61
CA GLU A 438 -17.15 15.23 0.09
C GLU A 438 -16.21 14.28 -0.66
N GLU A 439 -16.35 14.18 -1.99
CA GLU A 439 -15.43 13.42 -2.84
C GLU A 439 -13.98 13.93 -2.70
N SER A 440 -13.79 15.25 -2.65
CA SER A 440 -12.47 15.88 -2.47
C SER A 440 -11.86 15.58 -1.09
N ILE A 441 -12.65 15.67 -0.02
CA ILE A 441 -12.21 15.33 1.35
C ILE A 441 -11.78 13.86 1.40
N LEU A 442 -12.63 12.95 0.93
CA LEU A 442 -12.33 11.50 0.97
C LEU A 442 -11.05 11.19 0.18
N GLN A 443 -10.86 11.84 -0.97
CA GLN A 443 -9.65 11.68 -1.75
C GLN A 443 -8.40 12.16 -1.01
N LYS A 444 -8.44 13.36 -0.39
CA LYS A 444 -7.31 13.88 0.38
C LYS A 444 -7.01 13.02 1.61
N GLN A 445 -8.04 12.50 2.27
CA GLN A 445 -7.88 11.52 3.34
C GLN A 445 -7.13 10.27 2.84
N ARG A 446 -7.51 9.69 1.69
CA ARG A 446 -6.79 8.55 1.11
C ARG A 446 -5.32 8.86 0.84
N SER A 447 -5.01 10.03 0.29
CA SER A 447 -3.62 10.47 0.07
C SER A 447 -2.84 10.64 1.38
N LEU A 448 -3.50 11.19 2.42
CA LEU A 448 -2.91 11.35 3.74
C LEU A 448 -2.61 10.00 4.39
N ALA A 449 -3.49 9.01 4.21
CA ALA A 449 -3.30 7.63 4.67
C ALA A 449 -1.97 7.04 4.21
N ILE A 450 -1.67 7.22 2.93
CA ILE A 450 -0.47 6.69 2.28
C ILE A 450 0.76 7.36 2.89
N ALA A 451 0.74 8.69 3.03
CA ALA A 451 1.85 9.43 3.62
C ALA A 451 2.07 9.08 5.10
N PHE A 452 1.00 8.89 5.87
CA PHE A 452 1.04 8.42 7.24
C PHE A 452 1.58 6.99 7.35
N SER A 453 1.18 6.08 6.47
CA SER A 453 1.73 4.71 6.43
C SER A 453 3.24 4.69 6.15
N LEU A 454 3.71 5.56 5.25
CA LEU A 454 5.14 5.78 5.04
C LEU A 454 5.84 6.26 6.31
N LEU A 455 5.28 7.25 7.00
CA LEU A 455 5.84 7.76 8.25
C LEU A 455 5.96 6.67 9.31
N GLU A 456 4.93 5.84 9.51
CA GLU A 456 4.99 4.67 10.41
C GLU A 456 6.15 3.73 10.08
N LYS A 457 6.34 3.44 8.79
CA LYS A 457 7.46 2.61 8.33
C LYS A 457 8.82 3.27 8.56
N PHE A 458 8.92 4.60 8.44
CA PHE A 458 10.13 5.34 8.81
C PHE A 458 10.40 5.32 10.32
N ILE A 459 9.36 5.46 11.14
CA ILE A 459 9.47 5.36 12.60
C ILE A 459 10.02 3.98 12.95
N LYS A 460 9.41 2.92 12.41
CA LYS A 460 9.86 1.54 12.59
C LYS A 460 11.31 1.34 12.14
N LEU A 461 11.69 1.83 10.94
CA LEU A 461 13.06 1.74 10.42
C LEU A 461 14.08 2.41 11.35
N ILE A 462 13.75 3.58 11.89
CA ILE A 462 14.66 4.32 12.79
C ILE A 462 14.78 3.61 14.13
N SER A 463 13.69 3.05 14.64
CA SER A 463 13.66 2.29 15.89
C SER A 463 14.40 0.95 15.78
N SER A 464 14.28 0.24 14.65
CA SER A 464 14.98 -1.03 14.41
C SER A 464 16.43 -0.84 13.98
N GLY A 465 16.75 0.27 13.29
CA GLY A 465 18.08 0.57 12.77
C GLY A 465 19.16 0.87 13.82
N ALA A 466 18.84 0.73 15.11
CA ALA A 466 19.80 0.84 16.20
C ALA A 466 20.72 -0.39 16.34
N GLU A 467 20.33 -1.55 15.80
CA GLU A 467 21.08 -2.81 15.95
C GLU A 467 22.09 -3.07 14.82
N ASP A 468 21.77 -2.71 13.57
CA ASP A 468 22.65 -2.86 12.41
C ASP A 468 23.04 -1.48 11.83
N GLN A 469 24.34 -1.16 11.78
CA GLN A 469 24.91 0.14 11.38
C GLN A 469 24.76 0.51 9.88
N LEU A 470 23.60 0.30 9.27
CA LEU A 470 23.35 0.57 7.85
C LEU A 470 23.19 2.06 7.50
N MET A 471 22.87 2.91 8.47
CA MET A 471 22.60 4.34 8.27
C MET A 471 23.58 5.24 9.03
N ARG A 472 24.04 6.32 8.39
CA ARG A 472 24.87 7.31 9.10
C ARG A 472 24.09 7.98 10.22
N GLU A 473 24.72 8.17 11.36
CA GLU A 473 24.14 8.86 12.53
C GLU A 473 23.58 10.24 12.16
N SER A 474 24.28 11.00 11.30
CA SER A 474 23.81 12.29 10.80
C SER A 474 22.47 12.21 10.05
N THR A 475 22.22 11.09 9.36
CA THR A 475 20.99 10.86 8.60
C THR A 475 19.85 10.51 9.54
N ILE A 476 20.11 9.67 10.54
CA ILE A 476 19.16 9.33 11.60
C ILE A 476 18.73 10.60 12.35
N MET A 477 19.69 11.45 12.74
CA MET A 477 19.39 12.71 13.43
C MET A 477 18.54 13.66 12.59
N LYS A 478 18.79 13.76 11.28
CA LYS A 478 17.95 14.54 10.36
C LYS A 478 16.54 13.97 10.25
N ALA A 479 16.42 12.65 10.14
CA ALA A 479 15.14 11.97 10.07
C ALA A 479 14.31 12.17 11.36
N ILE A 480 14.94 12.05 12.54
CA ILE A 480 14.28 12.33 13.83
C ILE A 480 13.85 13.80 13.93
N SER A 481 14.70 14.76 13.52
CA SER A 481 14.32 16.17 13.48
C SER A 481 13.09 16.39 12.59
N GLY A 482 13.10 15.76 11.41
CA GLY A 482 11.99 15.89 10.48
C GLY A 482 10.70 15.25 10.97
N LEU A 483 10.78 14.10 11.63
CA LEU A 483 9.64 13.47 12.27
C LEU A 483 9.09 14.34 13.41
N ASN A 484 9.94 14.89 14.28
CA ASN A 484 9.52 15.82 15.33
C ASN A 484 8.73 17.03 14.76
N GLU A 485 9.25 17.67 13.71
CA GLU A 485 8.58 18.78 13.04
C GLU A 485 7.22 18.37 12.47
N THR A 486 7.16 17.19 11.84
CA THR A 486 5.93 16.69 11.20
C THR A 486 4.88 16.32 12.24
N ILE A 487 5.28 15.69 13.34
CA ILE A 487 4.38 15.42 14.47
C ILE A 487 3.89 16.72 15.10
N GLY A 488 4.73 17.76 15.14
CA GLY A 488 4.31 19.11 15.51
C GLY A 488 3.16 19.63 14.63
N ILE A 489 3.25 19.46 13.30
CA ILE A 489 2.22 19.85 12.33
C ILE A 489 0.93 19.02 12.52
N VAL A 490 1.06 17.71 12.76
CA VAL A 490 -0.10 16.83 13.03
C VAL A 490 -0.80 17.23 14.34
N LEU A 491 -0.04 17.63 15.37
CA LEU A 491 -0.61 18.17 16.62
C LEU A 491 -1.30 19.51 16.39
N ASP A 492 -0.78 20.38 15.52
CA ASP A 492 -1.42 21.63 15.15
C ASP A 492 -2.76 21.39 14.44
N PHE A 493 -2.82 20.40 13.54
CA PHE A 493 -4.08 19.97 12.93
C PHE A 493 -5.11 19.46 13.96
N LEU A 494 -4.67 18.70 14.97
CA LEU A 494 -5.55 18.29 16.07
C LEU A 494 -5.98 19.47 16.96
N GLN A 495 -5.10 20.46 17.16
CA GLN A 495 -5.44 21.70 17.86
C GLN A 495 -6.51 22.48 17.11
N ASP A 496 -6.39 22.64 15.79
CA ASP A 496 -7.41 23.26 14.95
C ASP A 496 -8.75 22.52 15.08
N SER A 497 -8.73 21.19 14.99
CA SER A 497 -9.93 20.37 15.16
C SER A 497 -10.58 20.55 16.55
N LYS A 498 -9.77 20.65 17.61
CA LYS A 498 -10.22 20.94 18.98
C LYS A 498 -10.89 22.30 19.07
N ASP A 499 -10.31 23.33 18.48
CA ASP A 499 -10.82 24.70 18.50
C ASP A 499 -12.16 24.80 17.74
N HIS A 500 -12.33 24.01 16.67
CA HIS A 500 -13.59 23.85 15.95
C HIS A 500 -14.56 22.84 16.58
N ARG A 501 -14.22 22.26 17.75
CA ARG A 501 -15.02 21.26 18.49
C ARG A 501 -15.36 20.00 17.68
N GLN A 502 -14.59 19.72 16.63
CA GLN A 502 -14.71 18.46 15.91
C GLN A 502 -13.95 17.41 16.69
N ARG A 503 -14.52 16.21 16.89
CA ARG A 503 -13.83 15.11 17.59
C ARG A 503 -13.94 13.77 16.89
N LYS A 504 -14.61 13.75 15.74
CA LYS A 504 -14.99 12.53 15.03
C LYS A 504 -14.49 12.56 13.59
N GLY A 505 -13.82 11.50 13.15
CA GLY A 505 -13.37 11.36 11.78
C GLY A 505 -12.11 10.49 11.66
N ASP A 506 -12.04 9.70 10.59
CA ASP A 506 -10.96 8.74 10.38
C ASP A 506 -9.59 9.40 10.17
N ASP A 507 -9.55 10.62 9.64
CA ASP A 507 -8.33 11.42 9.54
C ASP A 507 -7.81 11.92 10.89
N LEU A 508 -8.72 12.26 11.83
CA LEU A 508 -8.33 12.60 13.20
C LEU A 508 -7.79 11.35 13.90
N LEU A 509 -8.47 10.22 13.75
CA LEU A 509 -8.02 8.96 14.34
C LEU A 509 -6.66 8.52 13.76
N ALA A 510 -6.45 8.68 12.45
CA ALA A 510 -5.17 8.40 11.82
C ALA A 510 -4.07 9.35 12.29
N ALA A 511 -4.37 10.62 12.53
CA ALA A 511 -3.43 11.56 13.13
C ALA A 511 -3.03 11.12 14.55
N VAL A 512 -3.99 10.71 15.39
CA VAL A 512 -3.72 10.14 16.72
C VAL A 512 -2.85 8.90 16.63
N ARG A 513 -3.11 8.02 15.66
CA ARG A 513 -2.34 6.80 15.44
C ARG A 513 -0.86 7.08 15.13
N ILE A 514 -0.59 8.03 14.23
CA ILE A 514 0.79 8.44 13.91
C ILE A 514 1.49 9.10 15.10
N ILE A 515 0.78 9.95 15.85
CA ILE A 515 1.29 10.53 17.09
C ILE A 515 1.63 9.43 18.09
N GLY A 516 0.72 8.48 18.32
CA GLY A 516 0.91 7.36 19.23
C GLY A 516 2.09 6.48 18.83
N SER A 517 2.21 6.14 17.54
CA SER A 517 3.33 5.37 17.00
C SER A 517 4.67 6.07 17.22
N TYR A 518 4.76 7.38 16.97
CA TYR A 518 6.01 8.12 17.18
C TYR A 518 6.36 8.29 18.66
N LEU A 519 5.37 8.66 19.48
CA LEU A 519 5.60 8.91 20.91
C LEU A 519 5.82 7.63 21.72
N ALA A 520 5.48 6.46 21.18
CA ALA A 520 5.93 5.18 21.73
C ALA A 520 7.46 5.09 21.75
N GLU A 521 8.13 5.68 20.77
CA GLU A 521 9.59 5.65 20.61
C GLU A 521 10.26 6.90 21.20
N ALA A 522 9.57 8.04 21.18
CA ALA A 522 10.04 9.31 21.75
C ALA A 522 8.97 9.96 22.67
N PRO A 523 8.73 9.44 23.90
CA PRO A 523 7.63 9.87 24.77
C PRO A 523 7.64 11.34 25.19
N HIS A 524 8.81 11.99 25.12
CA HIS A 524 8.99 13.40 25.49
C HIS A 524 9.09 14.34 24.28
N ALA A 525 8.90 13.83 23.06
CA ALA A 525 8.83 14.70 21.88
C ALA A 525 7.57 15.57 21.93
N CYS A 526 7.70 16.85 21.53
CA CYS A 526 6.61 17.83 21.54
C CYS A 526 5.87 17.93 22.88
N ASN A 527 6.55 17.66 24.00
CA ASN A 527 5.96 17.41 25.32
C ASN A 527 4.90 18.45 25.73
N ASP A 528 5.18 19.75 25.56
CA ASP A 528 4.26 20.82 25.96
C ASP A 528 2.93 20.78 25.19
N LYS A 529 2.98 20.62 23.86
CA LYS A 529 1.79 20.51 23.00
C LYS A 529 1.03 19.21 23.29
N THR A 530 1.74 18.09 23.39
CA THR A 530 1.13 16.78 23.67
C THR A 530 0.42 16.78 25.02
N ARG A 531 1.02 17.36 26.08
CA ARG A 531 0.38 17.48 27.39
C ARG A 531 -0.89 18.32 27.35
N HIS A 532 -0.86 19.46 26.65
CA HIS A 532 -2.01 20.34 26.49
C HIS A 532 -3.17 19.69 25.70
N LEU A 533 -2.84 18.85 24.73
CA LEU A 533 -3.81 18.17 23.86
C LEU A 533 -4.25 16.79 24.35
N LEU A 534 -3.58 16.18 25.34
CA LEU A 534 -3.78 14.78 25.72
C LEU A 534 -5.25 14.43 25.98
N GLY A 535 -5.96 15.26 26.75
CA GLY A 535 -7.38 15.03 27.03
C GLY A 535 -8.25 15.03 25.76
N TYR A 536 -7.93 15.88 24.79
CA TYR A 536 -8.61 15.92 23.51
C TYR A 536 -8.24 14.71 22.63
N ILE A 537 -6.96 14.35 22.56
CA ILE A 537 -6.46 13.17 21.84
C ILE A 537 -7.19 11.90 22.31
N LEU A 538 -7.31 11.70 23.63
CA LEU A 538 -8.01 10.54 24.21
C LEU A 538 -9.54 10.59 24.03
N SER A 539 -10.09 11.70 23.52
CA SER A 539 -11.52 11.87 23.24
C SER A 539 -11.88 11.73 21.76
N ILE A 540 -10.90 11.60 20.87
CA ILE A 540 -11.12 11.47 19.42
C ILE A 540 -11.73 10.10 19.11
N GLU A 541 -12.70 10.10 18.20
CA GLU A 541 -13.42 8.92 17.73
C GLU A 541 -13.24 8.74 16.22
N GLY A 542 -13.06 7.50 15.75
CA GLY A 542 -13.22 7.16 14.34
C GLY A 542 -14.64 7.43 13.85
N GLN A 543 -14.84 7.51 12.53
CA GLN A 543 -16.14 7.86 11.93
C GLN A 543 -17.26 6.89 12.35
N ASP A 544 -16.92 5.60 12.49
CA ASP A 544 -17.86 4.53 12.88
C ASP A 544 -17.78 4.15 14.37
N GLU A 545 -16.90 4.79 15.16
CA GLU A 545 -16.76 4.47 16.58
C GLU A 545 -17.90 5.07 17.42
N SER A 546 -18.36 4.30 18.40
CA SER A 546 -19.34 4.73 19.41
C SER A 546 -18.70 5.34 20.66
N SER A 547 -17.41 5.11 20.85
CA SER A 547 -16.60 5.61 21.96
C SER A 547 -15.13 5.72 21.52
N PRO A 548 -14.31 6.59 22.15
CA PRO A 548 -12.93 6.83 21.74
C PRO A 548 -12.02 5.68 22.16
N PHE A 549 -12.19 4.51 21.54
CA PHE A 549 -11.48 3.30 21.90
C PHE A 549 -10.12 3.23 21.20
N TYR A 550 -10.09 3.36 19.88
CA TYR A 550 -8.84 3.25 19.13
C TYR A 550 -7.84 4.36 19.48
N SER A 551 -8.30 5.59 19.72
CA SER A 551 -7.44 6.69 20.15
C SER A 551 -6.71 6.37 21.46
N VAL A 552 -7.40 5.74 22.42
CA VAL A 552 -6.76 5.32 23.67
C VAL A 552 -5.77 4.18 23.40
N CYS A 553 -6.17 3.16 22.62
CA CYS A 553 -5.30 2.04 22.25
C CYS A 553 -3.97 2.51 21.63
N PHE A 554 -4.03 3.45 20.67
CA PHE A 554 -2.84 3.97 19.99
C PHE A 554 -1.91 4.76 20.93
N MET A 555 -2.45 5.35 21.99
CA MET A 555 -1.66 6.11 22.98
C MET A 555 -1.13 5.25 24.12
N LEU A 556 -1.62 4.02 24.32
CA LEU A 556 -1.20 3.15 25.43
C LEU A 556 0.32 2.93 25.53
N PRO A 557 1.07 2.67 24.44
CA PRO A 557 2.52 2.50 24.53
C PRO A 557 3.26 3.74 25.09
N MET A 558 2.79 4.94 24.78
CA MET A 558 3.33 6.19 25.31
C MET A 558 2.90 6.41 26.76
N LEU A 559 1.62 6.17 27.06
CA LEU A 559 1.03 6.34 28.38
C LEU A 559 1.70 5.42 29.42
N SER A 560 1.96 4.16 29.08
CA SER A 560 2.63 3.22 29.98
C SER A 560 4.03 3.69 30.36
N GLN A 561 4.75 4.33 29.43
CA GLN A 561 6.10 4.87 29.66
C GLN A 561 6.08 6.16 30.49
N ILE A 562 5.24 7.14 30.15
CA ILE A 562 5.24 8.42 30.88
C ILE A 562 4.73 8.26 32.31
N THR A 563 3.85 7.28 32.57
CA THR A 563 3.28 7.02 33.90
C THR A 563 4.26 6.36 34.87
N LEU A 564 5.42 5.89 34.40
CA LEU A 564 6.51 5.48 35.29
C LEU A 564 6.96 6.64 36.19
N GLU A 565 6.86 7.88 35.69
CA GLU A 565 7.17 9.08 36.45
C GLU A 565 5.91 9.73 37.02
N ALA A 566 6.01 10.27 38.25
CA ALA A 566 4.89 10.96 38.91
C ALA A 566 4.36 12.16 38.11
N ASP A 567 5.18 12.78 37.26
CA ASP A 567 4.75 13.86 36.38
C ASP A 567 3.80 13.39 35.29
N GLY A 568 4.08 12.25 34.64
CA GLY A 568 3.16 11.67 33.67
C GLY A 568 1.84 11.24 34.31
N CYS A 569 1.86 10.72 35.54
CA CYS A 569 0.63 10.43 36.28
C CYS A 569 -0.19 11.70 36.58
N ARG A 570 0.45 12.83 36.90
CA ARG A 570 -0.25 14.11 37.08
C ARG A 570 -0.91 14.59 35.79
N VAL A 571 -0.21 14.48 34.67
CA VAL A 571 -0.74 14.83 33.35
C VAL A 571 -1.98 13.97 33.05
N LEU A 572 -1.88 12.65 33.22
CA LEU A 572 -3.00 11.73 32.98
C LEU A 572 -4.18 11.99 33.93
N ALA A 573 -3.92 12.33 35.20
CA ALA A 573 -4.95 12.72 36.15
C ALA A 573 -5.68 14.01 35.75
N SER A 574 -4.94 15.01 35.25
CA SER A 574 -5.49 16.34 34.92
C SER A 574 -6.56 16.32 33.84
N CYS A 575 -6.53 15.32 32.95
CA CYS A 575 -7.52 15.12 31.89
C CYS A 575 -8.45 13.92 32.14
N GLU A 576 -8.47 13.37 33.36
CA GLU A 576 -9.18 12.13 33.71
C GLU A 576 -8.84 10.93 32.81
N GLY A 577 -7.67 10.92 32.15
CA GLY A 577 -7.33 9.93 31.14
C GLY A 577 -7.20 8.51 31.69
N TYR A 578 -6.96 8.36 33.00
CA TYR A 578 -6.98 7.06 33.68
C TYR A 578 -8.36 6.39 33.59
N LYS A 579 -9.46 7.16 33.51
CA LYS A 579 -10.81 6.61 33.29
C LYS A 579 -10.96 6.10 31.86
N SER A 580 -10.40 6.83 30.88
CA SER A 580 -10.37 6.40 29.48
C SER A 580 -9.59 5.11 29.31
N VAL A 581 -8.42 4.98 29.97
CA VAL A 581 -7.62 3.75 29.99
C VAL A 581 -8.38 2.60 30.64
N ALA A 582 -9.06 2.83 31.78
CA ALA A 582 -9.87 1.80 32.43
C ALA A 582 -11.02 1.29 31.54
N ASN A 583 -11.75 2.19 30.89
CA ASN A 583 -12.81 1.82 29.95
C ASN A 583 -12.26 1.10 28.70
N CYS A 584 -11.09 1.51 28.22
CA CYS A 584 -10.39 0.84 27.13
C CYS A 584 -10.00 -0.59 27.51
N LEU A 585 -9.45 -0.80 28.71
CA LEU A 585 -9.10 -2.13 29.22
C LEU A 585 -10.31 -3.06 29.27
N LEU A 586 -11.46 -2.58 29.78
CA LEU A 586 -12.70 -3.37 29.81
C LEU A 586 -13.11 -3.84 28.42
N LYS A 587 -13.09 -2.94 27.43
CA LYS A 587 -13.44 -3.26 26.04
C LYS A 587 -12.41 -4.18 25.37
N LEU A 588 -11.12 -4.04 25.67
CA LEU A 588 -10.07 -4.95 25.19
C LEU A 588 -10.29 -6.38 25.70
N ILE A 589 -10.64 -6.54 26.98
CA ILE A 589 -10.89 -7.87 27.54
C ILE A 589 -12.16 -8.50 26.94
N GLU A 590 -13.23 -7.70 26.74
CA GLU A 590 -14.44 -8.16 26.04
C GLU A 590 -14.12 -8.65 24.62
N LEU A 591 -13.26 -7.93 23.90
CA LEU A 591 -12.81 -8.34 22.56
C LEU A 591 -11.92 -9.59 22.60
N ALA A 592 -11.00 -9.69 23.55
CA ALA A 592 -10.08 -10.84 23.67
C ALA A 592 -10.83 -12.17 23.90
N GLN A 593 -11.99 -12.14 24.56
CA GLN A 593 -12.85 -13.31 24.72
C GLN A 593 -13.49 -13.79 23.40
N VAL A 594 -13.58 -12.90 22.40
CA VAL A 594 -14.19 -13.17 21.08
C VAL A 594 -13.13 -13.42 20.01
N THR A 595 -12.05 -12.64 20.03
CA THR A 595 -10.96 -12.63 19.05
C THR A 595 -9.64 -12.83 19.79
N ASN A 596 -9.07 -14.03 19.69
CA ASN A 596 -7.99 -14.56 20.53
C ASN A 596 -6.59 -13.90 20.31
N GLU A 597 -6.50 -12.59 20.02
CA GLU A 597 -5.35 -12.05 19.27
C GLU A 597 -4.66 -10.75 19.76
N ASP A 598 -4.92 -10.18 20.95
CA ASP A 598 -4.08 -9.04 21.41
C ASP A 598 -3.91 -8.92 22.94
N THR A 599 -3.05 -9.77 23.48
CA THR A 599 -2.62 -9.70 24.88
C THR A 599 -1.72 -8.49 25.16
N GLY A 600 -0.90 -8.06 24.19
CA GLY A 600 0.10 -7.01 24.38
C GLY A 600 -0.54 -5.67 24.74
N THR A 601 -1.59 -5.28 24.02
CA THR A 601 -2.33 -4.04 24.30
C THR A 601 -3.04 -4.09 25.66
N ILE A 602 -3.56 -5.26 26.08
CA ILE A 602 -4.13 -5.45 27.42
C ILE A 602 -3.09 -5.22 28.50
N VAL A 603 -1.88 -5.79 28.34
CA VAL A 603 -0.78 -5.62 29.29
C VAL A 603 -0.37 -4.15 29.39
N LEU A 604 -0.25 -3.43 28.28
CA LEU A 604 0.06 -1.99 28.30
C LEU A 604 -1.00 -1.15 29.05
N ALA A 605 -2.28 -1.48 28.89
CA ALA A 605 -3.35 -0.84 29.65
C ALA A 605 -3.26 -1.15 31.15
N CYS A 606 -2.98 -2.40 31.51
CA CYS A 606 -2.73 -2.81 32.89
C CYS A 606 -1.52 -2.09 33.49
N ASP A 607 -0.39 -2.03 32.79
CA ASP A 607 0.82 -1.34 33.24
C ASP A 607 0.57 0.15 33.47
N THR A 608 -0.15 0.80 32.56
CA THR A 608 -0.55 2.20 32.71
C THR A 608 -1.37 2.41 34.00
N ILE A 609 -2.31 1.50 34.30
CA ILE A 609 -3.11 1.55 35.53
C ILE A 609 -2.25 1.26 36.77
N ILE A 610 -1.36 0.26 36.72
CA ILE A 610 -0.43 -0.08 37.82
C ILE A 610 0.44 1.14 38.16
N ASN A 611 1.08 1.73 37.15
CA ASN A 611 1.96 2.88 37.28
C ASN A 611 1.22 4.10 37.87
N PHE A 612 0.01 4.37 37.36
CA PHE A 612 -0.85 5.43 37.86
C PHE A 612 -1.24 5.22 39.33
N LEU A 613 -1.70 4.02 39.68
CA LEU A 613 -2.17 3.70 41.03
C LEU A 613 -1.04 3.56 42.05
N ASN A 614 0.18 3.21 41.64
CA ASN A 614 1.34 3.20 42.53
C ASN A 614 1.77 4.61 42.93
N ASN A 615 1.68 5.57 42.00
CA ASN A 615 2.02 6.97 42.23
C ASN A 615 0.88 7.82 42.84
N ARG A 616 -0.23 7.19 43.27
CA ARG A 616 -1.45 7.87 43.71
C ARG A 616 -1.35 8.71 44.98
N LYS A 617 -0.31 8.55 45.81
CA LYS A 617 -0.19 9.28 47.10
C LYS A 617 -0.20 10.81 46.94
N ASN A 618 0.14 11.28 45.73
CA ASN A 618 0.18 12.69 45.36
C ASN A 618 -1.03 13.12 44.50
N LEU A 619 -2.03 12.24 44.31
CA LEU A 619 -3.15 12.42 43.38
C LEU A 619 -4.49 12.14 44.07
N LEU A 620 -5.49 13.00 43.85
CA LEU A 620 -6.87 12.76 44.27
C LEU A 620 -7.54 11.77 43.31
N VAL A 621 -7.29 10.47 43.48
CA VAL A 621 -7.95 9.42 42.69
C VAL A 621 -9.29 9.07 43.32
N GLN A 622 -10.38 9.39 42.62
CA GLN A 622 -11.71 8.88 42.97
C GLN A 622 -11.89 7.49 42.36
N VAL A 623 -12.32 6.53 43.17
CA VAL A 623 -12.76 5.22 42.67
C VAL A 623 -14.04 5.43 41.88
N ASP A 624 -13.99 5.16 40.58
CA ASP A 624 -15.14 5.21 39.71
C ASP A 624 -15.66 3.81 39.37
N THR A 625 -16.78 3.77 38.66
CA THR A 625 -17.42 2.53 38.23
C THR A 625 -16.59 1.75 37.20
N GLY A 626 -15.67 2.41 36.48
CA GLY A 626 -14.77 1.76 35.54
C GLY A 626 -13.74 0.89 36.26
N LEU A 627 -13.05 1.46 37.26
CA LEU A 627 -12.09 0.73 38.08
C LEU A 627 -12.73 -0.42 38.85
N THR A 628 -13.95 -0.26 39.39
CA THR A 628 -14.62 -1.38 40.07
C THR A 628 -15.01 -2.48 39.09
N LYS A 629 -15.46 -2.17 37.87
CA LYS A 629 -15.76 -3.18 36.84
C LYS A 629 -14.55 -4.02 36.43
N ILE A 630 -13.34 -3.45 36.47
CA ILE A 630 -12.10 -4.20 36.18
C ILE A 630 -11.93 -5.38 37.14
N LEU A 631 -12.22 -5.19 38.43
CA LEU A 631 -12.15 -6.25 39.44
C LEU A 631 -13.07 -7.44 39.15
N ARG A 632 -14.07 -7.29 38.28
CA ARG A 632 -14.94 -8.38 37.84
C ARG A 632 -14.43 -9.06 36.58
N VAL A 633 -14.05 -8.28 35.58
CA VAL A 633 -13.78 -8.79 34.22
C VAL A 633 -12.35 -9.33 34.10
N LEU A 634 -11.38 -8.65 34.70
CA LEU A 634 -9.96 -8.98 34.56
C LEU A 634 -9.58 -10.35 35.16
N PRO A 635 -10.07 -10.76 36.35
CA PRO A 635 -9.76 -12.09 36.90
C PRO A 635 -10.26 -13.23 36.02
N LEU A 636 -11.47 -13.10 35.46
CA LEU A 636 -12.07 -14.13 34.61
C LEU A 636 -11.25 -14.34 33.34
N TRP A 637 -10.74 -13.27 32.74
CA TRP A 637 -9.86 -13.34 31.58
C TRP A 637 -8.49 -13.90 31.94
N ALA A 638 -7.86 -13.41 33.01
CA ALA A 638 -6.50 -13.83 33.37
C ALA A 638 -6.42 -15.29 33.80
N VAL A 639 -7.41 -15.83 34.52
CA VAL A 639 -7.46 -17.24 34.93
C VAL A 639 -7.65 -18.20 33.75
N GLN A 640 -8.21 -17.72 32.63
CA GLN A 640 -8.27 -18.49 31.38
C GLN A 640 -6.92 -18.56 30.67
N SER A 641 -6.00 -17.65 30.99
CA SER A 641 -4.65 -17.68 30.44
C SER A 641 -3.77 -18.71 31.14
N SER A 642 -2.96 -19.43 30.37
CA SER A 642 -1.88 -20.26 30.89
C SER A 642 -0.58 -19.50 31.17
N ASP A 643 -0.54 -18.19 30.86
CA ASP A 643 0.65 -17.35 30.99
C ASP A 643 0.71 -16.69 32.37
N LEU A 644 1.76 -17.02 33.13
CA LEU A 644 2.00 -16.48 34.47
C LEU A 644 2.18 -14.97 34.48
N SER A 645 2.75 -14.37 33.44
CA SER A 645 2.91 -12.91 33.34
C SER A 645 1.57 -12.20 33.35
N ILE A 646 0.58 -12.75 32.64
CA ILE A 646 -0.78 -12.22 32.57
C ILE A 646 -1.47 -12.34 33.93
N ILE A 647 -1.32 -13.49 34.59
CA ILE A 647 -1.88 -13.72 35.94
C ILE A 647 -1.28 -12.70 36.92
N MET A 648 0.04 -12.48 36.88
CA MET A 648 0.72 -11.54 37.77
C MET A 648 0.28 -10.10 37.53
N VAL A 649 0.27 -9.63 36.28
CA VAL A 649 -0.15 -8.27 35.91
C VAL A 649 -1.62 -8.04 36.30
N ALA A 650 -2.50 -9.01 36.05
CA ALA A 650 -3.90 -8.93 36.47
C ALA A 650 -4.06 -8.87 38.00
N SER A 651 -3.33 -9.72 38.73
CA SER A 651 -3.30 -9.70 40.21
C SER A 651 -2.79 -8.37 40.74
N CYS A 652 -1.79 -7.77 40.09
CA CYS A 652 -1.22 -6.47 40.43
C CYS A 652 -2.26 -5.34 40.31
N VAL A 653 -2.96 -5.26 39.17
CA VAL A 653 -4.06 -4.30 38.96
C VAL A 653 -5.14 -4.49 40.03
N CYS A 654 -5.60 -5.73 40.24
CA CYS A 654 -6.67 -6.01 41.21
C CYS A 654 -6.24 -5.65 42.64
N THR A 655 -5.01 -5.98 43.03
CA THR A 655 -4.42 -5.62 44.33
C THR A 655 -4.48 -4.11 44.58
N LEU A 656 -4.12 -3.30 43.58
CA LEU A 656 -4.06 -1.85 43.72
C LEU A 656 -5.46 -1.22 43.77
N ILE A 657 -6.42 -1.75 43.01
CA ILE A 657 -7.81 -1.25 43.04
C ILE A 657 -8.50 -1.64 44.35
N LEU A 658 -8.30 -2.86 44.87
CA LEU A 658 -8.84 -3.29 46.17
C LEU A 658 -8.39 -2.39 47.32
N ASP A 659 -7.15 -1.86 47.25
CA ASP A 659 -6.63 -0.92 48.25
C ASP A 659 -7.46 0.38 48.34
N LEU A 660 -8.18 0.73 47.27
CA LEU A 660 -9.00 1.95 47.17
C LEU A 660 -10.46 1.76 47.60
N THR A 661 -10.93 0.53 47.75
CA THR A 661 -12.34 0.22 48.04
C THR A 661 -12.45 -0.71 49.26
N SER A 662 -13.63 -1.25 49.52
CA SER A 662 -13.89 -2.24 50.58
C SER A 662 -14.93 -3.26 50.13
N GLU A 663 -14.99 -4.42 50.80
CA GLU A 663 -15.98 -5.47 50.49
C GLU A 663 -17.42 -4.94 50.58
N GLN A 664 -17.71 -4.12 51.60
CA GLN A 664 -19.04 -3.51 51.77
C GLN A 664 -19.42 -2.59 50.62
N VAL A 665 -18.46 -1.79 50.13
CA VAL A 665 -18.70 -0.86 49.01
C VAL A 665 -18.92 -1.64 47.72
N LEU A 666 -18.12 -2.67 47.45
CA LEU A 666 -18.31 -3.51 46.26
C LEU A 666 -19.65 -4.24 46.28
N LEU A 667 -20.01 -4.91 47.38
CA LEU A 667 -21.27 -5.64 47.50
C LEU A 667 -22.52 -4.74 47.51
N SER A 668 -22.36 -3.44 47.74
CA SER A 668 -23.46 -2.47 47.60
C SER A 668 -23.78 -2.13 46.13
N GLN A 669 -22.90 -2.49 45.18
CA GLN A 669 -23.12 -2.30 43.75
C GLN A 669 -23.92 -3.48 43.18
N SER A 670 -24.89 -3.21 42.30
CA SER A 670 -25.75 -4.24 41.68
C SER A 670 -25.00 -5.30 40.89
N ASP A 671 -23.80 -4.95 40.45
CA ASP A 671 -23.00 -5.70 39.48
C ASP A 671 -21.93 -6.58 40.14
N PHE A 672 -21.88 -6.59 41.48
CA PHE A 672 -20.88 -7.30 42.29
C PHE A 672 -21.55 -8.31 43.22
N ASP A 673 -21.07 -9.56 43.16
CA ASP A 673 -21.58 -10.67 43.94
C ASP A 673 -20.45 -11.49 44.58
N ILE A 674 -20.84 -12.51 45.34
CA ILE A 674 -19.88 -13.41 46.01
C ILE A 674 -19.04 -14.17 44.97
N SER A 675 -19.61 -14.54 43.81
CA SER A 675 -18.88 -15.27 42.76
C SER A 675 -17.73 -14.45 42.16
N THR A 676 -17.89 -13.12 42.10
CA THR A 676 -16.83 -12.20 41.70
C THR A 676 -15.68 -12.18 42.72
N LEU A 677 -15.98 -12.21 44.02
CA LEU A 677 -14.97 -12.30 45.08
C LEU A 677 -14.24 -13.65 45.09
N GLU A 678 -14.93 -14.75 44.77
CA GLU A 678 -14.32 -16.07 44.59
C GLU A 678 -13.36 -16.07 43.39
N SER A 679 -13.76 -15.48 42.26
CA SER A 679 -12.91 -15.36 41.06
C SER A 679 -11.63 -14.56 41.33
N LEU A 680 -11.73 -13.46 42.08
CA LEU A 680 -10.58 -12.69 42.57
C LEU A 680 -9.67 -13.53 43.48
N SER A 681 -10.26 -14.34 44.35
CA SER A 681 -9.50 -15.22 45.25
C SER A 681 -8.72 -16.28 44.46
N HIS A 682 -9.33 -16.89 43.44
CA HIS A 682 -8.66 -17.84 42.55
C HIS A 682 -7.49 -17.20 41.79
N LEU A 683 -7.66 -15.98 41.28
CA LEU A 683 -6.58 -15.23 40.63
C LEU A 683 -5.38 -15.05 41.58
N PHE A 684 -5.62 -14.62 42.83
CA PHE A 684 -4.55 -14.41 43.79
C PHE A 684 -3.85 -15.70 44.20
N VAL A 685 -4.61 -16.78 44.42
CA VAL A 685 -4.04 -18.11 44.69
C VAL A 685 -3.16 -18.55 43.52
N ALA A 686 -3.63 -18.43 42.28
CA ALA A 686 -2.85 -18.77 41.10
C ALA A 686 -1.55 -17.95 40.99
N SER A 687 -1.56 -16.68 41.38
CA SER A 687 -0.35 -15.83 41.38
C SER A 687 0.64 -16.14 42.52
N LEU A 688 0.20 -16.75 43.62
CA LEU A 688 1.05 -16.98 44.80
C LEU A 688 1.50 -18.44 44.97
N ASP A 689 0.77 -19.39 44.39
CA ASP A 689 1.07 -20.83 44.48
C ASP A 689 2.21 -21.28 43.54
N GLN A 690 2.45 -20.54 42.44
CA GLN A 690 3.46 -20.90 41.45
C GLN A 690 4.87 -20.49 41.88
N LYS A 691 5.84 -21.40 41.70
CA LYS A 691 7.27 -21.12 41.95
C LYS A 691 7.86 -20.30 40.80
N ILE A 692 8.22 -19.06 41.09
CA ILE A 692 8.96 -18.17 40.18
C ILE A 692 10.45 -18.55 40.24
N GLY A 693 11.13 -18.61 39.09
CA GLY A 693 12.58 -18.80 39.06
C GLY A 693 13.31 -17.56 39.59
N ASP A 694 14.44 -17.73 40.29
CA ASP A 694 15.21 -16.62 40.86
C ASP A 694 15.72 -15.60 39.81
N ASP A 695 15.74 -16.00 38.53
CA ASP A 695 16.20 -15.16 37.42
C ASP A 695 15.14 -14.15 36.92
N ASP A 696 13.85 -14.35 37.23
CA ASP A 696 12.73 -13.51 36.75
C ASP A 696 12.41 -12.38 37.73
N ARG A 697 13.28 -11.36 37.76
CA ARG A 697 13.15 -10.21 38.67
C ARG A 697 11.82 -9.47 38.56
N ASP A 698 11.28 -9.29 37.36
CA ASP A 698 10.03 -8.54 37.18
C ASP A 698 8.82 -9.27 37.80
N LEU A 699 8.76 -10.59 37.65
CA LEU A 699 7.71 -11.42 38.28
C LEU A 699 7.85 -11.43 39.81
N LEU A 700 9.08 -11.45 40.33
CA LEU A 700 9.35 -11.34 41.77
C LEU A 700 8.90 -9.98 42.34
N GLU A 701 9.15 -8.88 41.62
CA GLU A 701 8.69 -7.54 42.01
C GLU A 701 7.15 -7.45 42.01
N GLN A 702 6.50 -8.00 40.98
CA GLN A 702 5.05 -8.10 40.91
C GLN A 702 4.48 -8.93 42.07
N GLN A 703 5.09 -10.08 42.39
CA GLN A 703 4.69 -10.92 43.51
C GLN A 703 4.83 -10.18 44.85
N GLN A 704 5.92 -9.45 45.07
CA GLN A 704 6.10 -8.60 46.25
C GLN A 704 5.04 -7.50 46.33
N MET A 705 4.66 -6.91 45.20
CA MET A 705 3.58 -5.92 45.16
C MET A 705 2.25 -6.53 45.60
N ILE A 706 1.91 -7.72 45.11
CA ILE A 706 0.70 -8.47 45.50
C ILE A 706 0.71 -8.78 47.00
N ILE A 707 1.81 -9.33 47.54
CA ILE A 707 1.95 -9.66 48.97
C ILE A 707 1.84 -8.40 49.83
N SER A 708 2.53 -7.32 49.45
CA SER A 708 2.49 -6.06 50.20
C SER A 708 1.10 -5.43 50.19
N GLY A 709 0.39 -5.53 49.06
CA GLY A 709 -0.98 -5.04 48.92
C GLY A 709 -1.97 -5.87 49.72
N TYR A 710 -1.87 -7.20 49.67
CA TYR A 710 -2.68 -8.10 50.50
C TYR A 710 -2.63 -7.70 51.97
N ARG A 711 -1.44 -7.41 52.51
CA ARG A 711 -1.30 -6.94 53.90
C ARG A 711 -2.03 -5.62 54.19
N ARG A 712 -2.23 -4.75 53.20
CA ARG A 712 -2.94 -3.47 53.35
C ARG A 712 -4.46 -3.61 53.29
N TRP A 713 -4.97 -4.43 52.38
CA TRP A 713 -6.42 -4.54 52.13
C TRP A 713 -7.08 -5.78 52.74
N ALA A 714 -6.36 -6.82 53.17
CA ALA A 714 -6.94 -8.07 53.70
C ALA A 714 -8.02 -7.84 54.77
N GLY A 715 -7.78 -6.93 55.72
CA GLY A 715 -8.76 -6.61 56.78
C GLY A 715 -10.08 -6.00 56.27
N LYS A 716 -10.12 -5.47 55.04
CA LYS A 716 -11.31 -4.91 54.39
C LYS A 716 -12.09 -5.93 53.56
N TYR A 717 -11.54 -7.15 53.36
CA TYR A 717 -12.07 -8.19 52.45
C TYR A 717 -12.06 -9.59 53.10
N PRO A 718 -12.89 -9.83 54.13
CA PRO A 718 -12.92 -11.10 54.86
C PRO A 718 -13.18 -12.34 53.99
N ILE A 719 -13.98 -12.25 52.91
CA ILE A 719 -14.26 -13.41 52.05
C ILE A 719 -12.99 -13.84 51.31
N ILE A 720 -12.31 -12.89 50.66
CA ILE A 720 -11.08 -13.13 49.90
C ILE A 720 -9.98 -13.66 50.82
N SER A 721 -9.76 -13.02 51.97
CA SER A 721 -8.73 -13.43 52.93
C SER A 721 -8.93 -14.85 53.44
N ARG A 722 -10.16 -15.25 53.74
CA ARG A 722 -10.47 -16.61 54.19
C ARG A 722 -10.12 -17.66 53.13
N ILE A 723 -10.46 -17.43 51.87
CA ILE A 723 -10.18 -18.36 50.77
C ILE A 723 -8.66 -18.47 50.54
N MET A 724 -7.96 -17.33 50.53
CA MET A 724 -6.50 -17.31 50.37
C MET A 724 -5.77 -18.04 51.51
N GLN A 725 -6.18 -17.84 52.76
CA GLN A 725 -5.61 -18.55 53.92
C GLN A 725 -5.81 -20.07 53.82
N GLN A 726 -7.00 -20.50 53.40
CA GLN A 726 -7.31 -21.93 53.20
C GLN A 726 -6.51 -22.57 52.07
N ALA A 727 -6.30 -21.84 50.96
CA ALA A 727 -5.60 -22.37 49.79
C ALA A 727 -4.07 -22.37 49.95
N LEU A 728 -3.51 -21.36 50.60
CA LEU A 728 -2.05 -21.16 50.73
C LEU A 728 -1.48 -21.69 52.07
N ASN A 729 -2.31 -22.26 52.94
CA ASN A 729 -1.96 -22.69 54.31
C ASN A 729 -1.29 -21.58 55.15
N ILE A 730 -1.84 -20.36 55.09
CA ILE A 730 -1.34 -19.15 55.81
C ILE A 730 -2.16 -18.88 57.06
#